data_AF-A0A7K6I549-F1
#
_entry.id   AF-A0A7K6I549-F1
#
_cell.length_a   1.000
_cell.length_b   1.000
_cell.length_c   1.000
_cell.angle_alpha   90.00
_cell.angle_beta   90.00
_cell.angle_gamma   90.00
#
_symmetry.space_group_name_H-M   'P 1'
#
loop_
_entity.id
_entity.type
_entity.pdbx_description
1 polymer ?
#
loop_
_entity_poly.entity_id
_entity_poly.type
_entity_poly.pdbx_seq_one_letter_code
_entity_poly.pdbx_strand_id
1 'polypeptide(L)'
;GALLNVSVSDHGWSDSLLLSWDEPQGGAKGYLLALSSLGPGTLQQNGSAGPNTTSFWFRGLTPGTRYEIEVTAMLACMDTTSQTVTAQTSPAPVRNLSLSSGGSSASLRAAWAHGHGQRDGYGLALWHSNSQTLVRNVSLLPSASSFLFDGLLPGSEYALKVSTRAGSSQASSSVHQWTAPSIPTELRLSPASSTSLVASWAGAAGAAWLHLELHNLLTHTVTTTLSARRGLSSYTFQHLHPGTRYWLGLSATAGPHTVLGPNATAWTYPLSPGNVTLSSAEEQNSLQARWSIPAGHRDFYLVTLLEGQDSVAVRNISVGGDNDHVTFHGLSPGQQYCVQVVVLAGPYRAAAHSPAAWTEPRAPSGVSLSSQGSPHRLLASWEEAMGEGYLLALSLAERPVKNSSVLRGATSFTYEGLQPGTLYTLEVSTVAGPYTSSPRSISNWTYPLPLEELTLSNGGHSTSLQASWRAASSGSTGYTGTLWETKSQEQVRNVTVGNDWTNVTLESLVPGRQYTLEMAAVAGPYRSPVRSATDWTYPLAPAGVTLTNSRRPMGLSAFWDKAAGDVEQFHLQLYSKSHAAQRNTSVGPNTHNFTFLGLSPGIQYFLRVTALAGPYRSSSFATEWTYPLSLANVSVQPGRKPQELHVSWVESGGGRAHLVQLSVAESLSIIRNVSVPRGVTQLDLEGLVPGSRYRVEIISQAGPHRISSQTAIGYTVPLPPRSLSASPVSTAWALAVHWEGAPGHRDGYLLSVLQEGSSAPPRMLEAGKDSTNVTVSQLEAGMCYLVGIWAVAGPYRSVPKNISSCTVPAAPTNLSFTNPGSSSELYTSWSKPPGRRDHYHVTLYSLSTQSRIQVQTLSPDALNFTWTHLEAGSKFAVQVTAVKGSLEASSINATQWTYPLAPVNLTLGSPSASVLVVSWAVLGRGAEGFMLDVHAAASGAPVGHMELGGDARSHILRSLSPGTNYSVALRATAGPFHASTANLTHCTRECDAVLE
;
A
#
# COMPACT_ATOMS: atom_id res chain seq x y z
N GLY A 1 -101.45 -86.86 159.91
CA GLY A 1 -102.00 -86.32 158.66
C GLY A 1 -101.23 -85.08 158.27
N ALA A 2 -101.10 -84.86 156.95
CA ALA A 2 -100.53 -83.73 156.18
C ALA A 2 -98.99 -83.53 156.15
N LEU A 3 -98.43 -83.56 154.93
CA LEU A 3 -97.06 -83.18 154.49
C LEU A 3 -96.99 -81.65 154.23
N LEU A 4 -95.85 -80.99 154.48
CA LEU A 4 -95.57 -79.61 154.05
C LEU A 4 -95.43 -79.51 152.51
N ASN A 5 -95.59 -78.32 151.93
CA ASN A 5 -95.29 -78.00 150.52
C ASN A 5 -94.26 -76.86 150.47
N VAL A 6 -93.20 -76.96 149.64
CA VAL A 6 -92.03 -76.04 149.65
C VAL A 6 -91.65 -75.58 148.22
N SER A 7 -91.30 -74.30 148.01
CA SER A 7 -90.86 -73.71 146.72
C SER A 7 -89.67 -72.74 146.81
N VAL A 8 -88.89 -72.57 145.72
CA VAL A 8 -87.64 -71.75 145.67
C VAL A 8 -87.54 -70.86 144.42
N SER A 9 -86.98 -69.64 144.56
CA SER A 9 -86.63 -68.74 143.43
C SER A 9 -85.34 -67.93 143.65
N ASP A 10 -84.64 -67.55 142.56
CA ASP A 10 -83.36 -66.80 142.58
C ASP A 10 -83.50 -65.30 142.24
N HIS A 11 -84.67 -64.88 141.74
CA HIS A 11 -84.98 -63.51 141.29
C HIS A 11 -83.91 -62.86 140.37
N GLY A 12 -83.14 -63.67 139.63
CA GLY A 12 -82.05 -63.19 138.77
C GLY A 12 -80.81 -62.68 139.51
N TRP A 13 -80.70 -62.91 140.82
CA TRP A 13 -79.50 -62.61 141.59
C TRP A 13 -78.56 -63.81 141.57
N SER A 14 -77.26 -63.52 141.51
CA SER A 14 -76.25 -64.55 141.35
C SER A 14 -75.87 -65.23 142.68
N ASP A 15 -76.27 -64.69 143.83
CA ASP A 15 -75.74 -65.08 145.14
C ASP A 15 -76.80 -65.33 146.24
N SER A 16 -78.08 -65.49 145.88
CA SER A 16 -79.14 -65.74 146.87
C SER A 16 -80.30 -66.56 146.32
N LEU A 17 -80.97 -67.31 147.21
CA LEU A 17 -82.17 -68.09 146.93
C LEU A 17 -83.22 -67.86 148.03
N LEU A 18 -84.48 -67.68 147.64
CA LEU A 18 -85.63 -67.55 148.54
C LEU A 18 -86.39 -68.86 148.63
N LEU A 19 -86.51 -69.42 149.83
CA LEU A 19 -87.32 -70.60 150.16
C LEU A 19 -88.66 -70.17 150.78
N SER A 20 -89.76 -70.87 150.47
CA SER A 20 -91.09 -70.64 151.05
C SER A 20 -91.90 -71.94 151.20
N TRP A 21 -92.74 -72.05 152.23
CA TRP A 21 -93.48 -73.27 152.61
C TRP A 21 -94.78 -73.02 153.42
N ASP A 22 -95.69 -74.00 153.50
CA ASP A 22 -96.99 -73.89 154.20
C ASP A 22 -97.00 -74.43 155.67
N GLU A 23 -97.93 -73.96 156.53
CA GLU A 23 -98.02 -74.37 157.96
C GLU A 23 -98.82 -75.69 158.18
N PRO A 24 -98.35 -76.66 159.00
CA PRO A 24 -98.99 -77.98 159.14
C PRO A 24 -100.19 -78.01 160.11
N GLN A 25 -101.21 -78.81 159.80
CA GLN A 25 -102.43 -78.96 160.61
C GLN A 25 -102.15 -79.66 161.96
N GLY A 26 -102.32 -78.94 163.06
CA GLY A 26 -101.98 -79.38 164.42
C GLY A 26 -101.11 -78.36 165.17
N GLY A 27 -100.59 -77.36 164.46
CA GLY A 27 -99.72 -76.32 164.99
C GLY A 27 -98.28 -76.82 165.13
N ALA A 28 -97.37 -76.19 164.39
CA ALA A 28 -95.93 -76.43 164.56
C ALA A 28 -95.40 -75.60 165.73
N LYS A 29 -94.45 -76.14 166.49
CA LYS A 29 -93.70 -75.36 167.50
C LYS A 29 -92.49 -74.63 166.90
N GLY A 30 -92.10 -74.96 165.67
CA GLY A 30 -91.03 -74.29 164.91
C GLY A 30 -90.53 -75.15 163.74
N TYR A 31 -89.70 -74.55 162.88
CA TYR A 31 -89.07 -75.20 161.72
C TYR A 31 -87.55 -75.13 161.79
N LEU A 32 -86.88 -76.19 161.36
CA LEU A 32 -85.45 -76.23 161.05
C LEU A 32 -85.28 -76.29 159.52
N LEU A 33 -84.35 -75.50 159.01
CA LEU A 33 -84.03 -75.38 157.59
C LEU A 33 -82.56 -75.74 157.40
N ALA A 34 -82.24 -76.51 156.39
CA ALA A 34 -80.86 -76.79 156.02
C ALA A 34 -80.70 -76.65 154.51
N LEU A 35 -79.76 -75.81 154.06
CA LEU A 35 -79.36 -75.73 152.67
C LEU A 35 -78.03 -76.46 152.50
N SER A 36 -78.00 -77.46 151.65
CA SER A 36 -76.82 -78.21 151.27
C SER A 36 -76.51 -77.95 149.79
N SER A 37 -75.23 -77.93 149.41
CA SER A 37 -74.91 -77.91 147.99
C SER A 37 -74.99 -79.33 147.44
N LEU A 38 -75.76 -79.52 146.37
CA LEU A 38 -76.16 -80.83 145.83
C LEU A 38 -74.98 -81.68 145.32
N GLY A 39 -73.80 -81.07 145.15
CA GLY A 39 -72.58 -81.78 144.79
C GLY A 39 -71.97 -82.56 145.97
N PRO A 40 -71.25 -81.90 146.89
CA PRO A 40 -70.58 -82.56 148.03
C PRO A 40 -71.51 -82.99 149.17
N GLY A 41 -72.83 -82.71 149.10
CA GLY A 41 -73.78 -83.04 150.17
C GLY A 41 -73.51 -82.29 151.48
N THR A 42 -72.61 -81.30 151.47
CA THR A 42 -72.25 -80.52 152.65
C THR A 42 -73.37 -79.53 152.97
N LEU A 43 -73.80 -79.57 154.23
CA LEU A 43 -74.64 -78.55 154.83
C LEU A 43 -73.91 -77.21 154.75
N GLN A 44 -74.41 -76.30 153.91
CA GLN A 44 -73.85 -74.96 153.71
C GLN A 44 -74.40 -73.99 154.74
N GLN A 45 -75.69 -74.06 155.04
CA GLN A 45 -76.33 -73.11 155.94
C GLN A 45 -77.51 -73.73 156.67
N ASN A 46 -77.58 -73.53 157.99
CA ASN A 46 -78.73 -73.92 158.81
C ASN A 46 -79.54 -72.69 159.19
N GLY A 47 -80.85 -72.82 159.17
CA GLY A 47 -81.80 -71.85 159.65
C GLY A 47 -82.74 -72.49 160.66
N SER A 48 -83.28 -71.68 161.56
CA SER A 48 -84.47 -72.03 162.30
C SER A 48 -85.48 -70.91 162.12
N ALA A 49 -86.75 -71.28 161.98
CA ALA A 49 -87.84 -70.35 161.81
C ALA A 49 -88.86 -70.56 162.93
N GLY A 50 -89.41 -69.46 163.44
CA GLY A 50 -90.46 -69.50 164.45
C GLY A 50 -91.73 -70.18 163.92
N PRO A 51 -92.67 -70.54 164.82
CA PRO A 51 -93.86 -71.30 164.45
C PRO A 51 -94.74 -70.62 163.39
N ASN A 52 -94.76 -69.28 163.36
CA ASN A 52 -95.61 -68.50 162.44
C ASN A 52 -94.91 -68.09 161.12
N THR A 53 -93.73 -68.63 160.82
CA THR A 53 -92.93 -68.21 159.65
C THR A 53 -92.99 -69.24 158.53
N THR A 54 -93.28 -68.78 157.30
CA THR A 54 -93.46 -69.61 156.09
C THR A 54 -92.44 -69.34 154.97
N SER A 55 -91.38 -68.56 155.21
CA SER A 55 -90.32 -68.32 154.21
C SER A 55 -88.97 -67.93 154.80
N PHE A 56 -87.88 -68.14 154.05
CA PHE A 56 -86.50 -67.87 154.45
C PHE A 56 -85.55 -67.62 153.26
N TRP A 57 -84.60 -66.70 153.41
CA TRP A 57 -83.59 -66.40 152.39
C TRP A 57 -82.24 -67.04 152.73
N PHE A 58 -81.65 -67.74 151.75
CA PHE A 58 -80.25 -68.10 151.75
C PHE A 58 -79.47 -67.07 150.92
N ARG A 59 -78.38 -66.53 151.48
CA ARG A 59 -77.55 -65.48 150.85
C ARG A 59 -76.07 -65.85 150.93
N GLY A 60 -75.26 -65.30 150.03
CA GLY A 60 -73.83 -65.60 149.93
C GLY A 60 -73.54 -66.88 149.14
N LEU A 61 -74.43 -67.21 148.20
CA LEU A 61 -74.34 -68.40 147.36
C LEU A 61 -73.42 -68.15 146.16
N THR A 62 -72.86 -69.21 145.61
CA THR A 62 -71.96 -69.16 144.46
C THR A 62 -72.77 -69.03 143.17
N PRO A 63 -72.47 -68.06 142.27
CA PRO A 63 -73.16 -67.88 140.99
C PRO A 63 -73.17 -69.13 140.12
N GLY A 64 -74.29 -69.38 139.43
CA GLY A 64 -74.46 -70.52 138.54
C GLY A 64 -74.60 -71.88 139.25
N THR A 65 -74.71 -71.95 140.58
CA THR A 65 -74.57 -73.20 141.35
C THR A 65 -75.92 -73.75 141.83
N ARG A 66 -76.08 -75.08 141.83
CA ARG A 66 -77.30 -75.79 142.29
C ARG A 66 -77.22 -76.17 143.77
N TYR A 67 -78.28 -75.88 144.50
CA TYR A 67 -78.44 -76.11 145.93
C TYR A 67 -79.67 -76.97 146.22
N GLU A 68 -79.60 -77.79 147.26
CA GLU A 68 -80.70 -78.58 147.85
C GLU A 68 -81.07 -77.99 149.21
N ILE A 69 -82.35 -77.97 149.56
CA ILE A 69 -82.86 -77.30 150.74
C ILE A 69 -83.88 -78.21 151.43
N GLU A 70 -83.64 -78.57 152.69
CA GLU A 70 -84.52 -79.33 153.56
C GLU A 70 -85.25 -78.43 154.55
N VAL A 71 -86.55 -78.67 154.76
CA VAL A 71 -87.42 -78.01 155.74
C VAL A 71 -88.03 -79.05 156.66
N THR A 72 -87.79 -78.94 157.97
CA THR A 72 -88.25 -79.88 159.00
C THR A 72 -89.12 -79.16 160.03
N ALA A 73 -90.38 -79.57 160.19
CA ALA A 73 -91.34 -79.03 161.14
C ALA A 73 -91.43 -79.88 162.42
N MET A 74 -91.51 -79.22 163.59
CA MET A 74 -91.68 -79.88 164.89
C MET A 74 -93.14 -79.76 165.41
N LEU A 75 -93.79 -80.88 165.77
CA LEU A 75 -95.19 -80.96 166.20
C LEU A 75 -95.34 -81.28 167.72
N ALA A 76 -96.56 -81.14 168.27
CA ALA A 76 -96.85 -81.47 169.68
C ALA A 76 -96.84 -82.99 169.95
N CYS A 77 -96.35 -83.42 171.12
CA CYS A 77 -96.09 -84.82 171.52
C CYS A 77 -94.82 -85.48 170.92
N MET A 78 -93.81 -84.70 170.53
CA MET A 78 -92.49 -85.18 170.04
C MET A 78 -92.51 -85.89 168.67
N ASP A 79 -93.50 -85.62 167.82
CA ASP A 79 -93.47 -86.03 166.40
C ASP A 79 -92.87 -84.91 165.51
N THR A 80 -92.19 -85.28 164.41
CA THR A 80 -91.57 -84.35 163.44
C THR A 80 -91.80 -84.78 161.98
N THR A 81 -91.90 -83.83 161.04
CA THR A 81 -92.04 -84.08 159.58
C THR A 81 -91.06 -83.21 158.76
N SER A 82 -90.43 -83.75 157.69
CA SER A 82 -89.51 -82.99 156.81
C SER A 82 -89.76 -83.15 155.30
N GLN A 83 -89.28 -82.19 154.49
CA GLN A 83 -89.34 -82.18 153.00
C GLN A 83 -88.13 -81.46 152.36
N THR A 84 -87.66 -81.91 151.18
CA THR A 84 -86.53 -81.34 150.42
C THR A 84 -86.88 -80.77 149.03
N VAL A 85 -86.16 -79.74 148.54
CA VAL A 85 -86.30 -79.08 147.21
C VAL A 85 -84.95 -78.57 146.66
N THR A 86 -84.83 -78.36 145.33
CA THR A 86 -83.56 -77.93 144.69
C THR A 86 -83.71 -76.68 143.80
N ALA A 87 -82.69 -75.82 143.71
CA ALA A 87 -82.68 -74.60 142.87
C ALA A 87 -81.26 -74.14 142.44
N GLN A 88 -81.15 -73.31 141.39
CA GLN A 88 -79.88 -72.81 140.83
C GLN A 88 -79.80 -71.27 140.83
N THR A 89 -78.64 -70.69 141.15
CA THR A 89 -78.40 -69.24 141.05
C THR A 89 -77.98 -68.82 139.63
N SER A 90 -78.23 -67.56 139.25
CA SER A 90 -77.87 -67.01 137.94
C SER A 90 -76.33 -66.77 137.76
N PRO A 91 -75.76 -66.87 136.54
CA PRO A 91 -74.32 -66.73 136.28
C PRO A 91 -73.82 -65.29 136.14
N ALA A 92 -72.51 -65.07 136.33
CA ALA A 92 -71.87 -63.75 136.15
C ALA A 92 -71.45 -63.45 134.68
N PRO A 93 -71.51 -62.18 134.20
CA PRO A 93 -71.08 -61.78 132.86
C PRO A 93 -69.54 -61.80 132.68
N VAL A 94 -69.07 -61.75 131.43
CA VAL A 94 -67.63 -61.68 131.10
C VAL A 94 -67.00 -60.34 131.48
N ARG A 95 -65.72 -60.37 131.84
CA ARG A 95 -64.90 -59.19 132.21
C ARG A 95 -63.91 -58.86 131.09
N ASN A 96 -63.44 -57.62 131.02
CA ASN A 96 -62.37 -57.17 130.09
C ASN A 96 -62.60 -57.54 128.61
N LEU A 97 -63.79 -57.29 128.07
CA LEU A 97 -64.10 -57.55 126.66
C LEU A 97 -63.40 -56.53 125.74
N SER A 98 -62.67 -57.00 124.72
CA SER A 98 -61.94 -56.17 123.75
C SER A 98 -62.04 -56.69 122.32
N LEU A 99 -61.90 -55.81 121.32
CA LEU A 99 -61.95 -56.10 119.88
C LEU A 99 -60.85 -55.30 119.13
N SER A 100 -60.02 -55.97 118.32
CA SER A 100 -58.86 -55.35 117.63
C SER A 100 -58.68 -55.82 116.18
N SER A 101 -58.29 -54.93 115.26
CA SER A 101 -58.08 -55.26 113.82
C SER A 101 -56.65 -55.65 113.46
N GLY A 102 -55.67 -55.29 114.28
CA GLY A 102 -54.25 -55.56 114.00
C GLY A 102 -53.75 -54.99 112.67
N GLY A 103 -54.40 -53.93 112.13
CA GLY A 103 -54.08 -53.34 110.83
C GLY A 103 -54.61 -54.11 109.62
N SER A 104 -55.37 -55.19 109.84
CA SER A 104 -55.99 -55.96 108.76
C SER A 104 -57.18 -55.22 108.17
N SER A 105 -57.33 -55.34 106.85
CA SER A 105 -58.50 -54.84 106.13
C SER A 105 -59.68 -55.82 106.12
N ALA A 106 -59.55 -57.00 106.75
CA ALA A 106 -60.57 -58.06 106.64
C ALA A 106 -60.80 -58.91 107.89
N SER A 107 -60.20 -58.57 109.04
CA SER A 107 -60.34 -59.37 110.26
C SER A 107 -60.34 -58.56 111.56
N LEU A 108 -61.05 -59.08 112.57
CA LEU A 108 -61.15 -58.53 113.94
C LEU A 108 -61.01 -59.64 114.98
N ARG A 109 -60.17 -59.45 116.00
CA ARG A 109 -59.94 -60.39 117.10
C ARG A 109 -60.62 -59.92 118.38
N ALA A 110 -61.48 -60.77 118.94
CA ALA A 110 -62.15 -60.57 120.21
C ALA A 110 -61.47 -61.33 121.36
N ALA A 111 -61.39 -60.73 122.54
CA ALA A 111 -60.83 -61.35 123.75
C ALA A 111 -61.55 -60.88 125.02
N TRP A 112 -61.71 -61.77 126.01
CA TRP A 112 -62.37 -61.51 127.29
C TRP A 112 -61.85 -62.41 128.43
N ALA A 113 -62.12 -62.02 129.68
CA ALA A 113 -61.85 -62.77 130.89
C ALA A 113 -63.14 -63.34 131.51
N HIS A 114 -63.05 -64.51 132.15
CA HIS A 114 -64.22 -65.19 132.72
C HIS A 114 -64.80 -64.49 133.97
N GLY A 115 -66.13 -64.60 134.16
CA GLY A 115 -66.85 -64.24 135.39
C GLY A 115 -66.73 -65.31 136.48
N HIS A 116 -66.98 -64.93 137.74
CA HIS A 116 -66.93 -65.84 138.89
C HIS A 116 -68.17 -66.77 138.93
N GLY A 117 -68.01 -67.98 139.46
CA GLY A 117 -69.08 -69.00 139.55
C GLY A 117 -69.04 -70.06 138.44
N GLN A 118 -70.03 -70.95 138.46
CA GLN A 118 -70.21 -72.02 137.47
C GLN A 118 -70.86 -71.48 136.19
N ARG A 119 -70.45 -72.01 135.03
CA ARG A 119 -70.96 -71.62 133.71
C ARG A 119 -70.88 -72.79 132.73
N ASP A 120 -71.85 -72.83 131.83
CA ASP A 120 -71.97 -73.88 130.82
C ASP A 120 -71.36 -73.46 129.48
N GLY A 121 -71.21 -72.15 129.22
CA GLY A 121 -70.62 -71.64 127.97
C GLY A 121 -70.79 -70.14 127.73
N TYR A 122 -70.36 -69.70 126.54
CA TYR A 122 -70.51 -68.32 126.05
C TYR A 122 -71.24 -68.26 124.71
N GLY A 123 -71.98 -67.18 124.42
CA GLY A 123 -72.53 -66.88 123.10
C GLY A 123 -72.03 -65.52 122.60
N LEU A 124 -71.43 -65.46 121.41
CA LEU A 124 -70.89 -64.26 120.77
C LEU A 124 -71.74 -63.87 119.57
N ALA A 125 -72.12 -62.60 119.46
CA ALA A 125 -72.80 -62.04 118.29
C ALA A 125 -72.06 -60.78 117.80
N LEU A 126 -71.54 -60.81 116.56
CA LEU A 126 -70.90 -59.68 115.88
C LEU A 126 -71.85 -59.07 114.84
N TRP A 127 -72.04 -57.76 114.91
CA TRP A 127 -72.88 -56.94 114.03
C TRP A 127 -72.03 -55.97 113.23
N HIS A 128 -72.44 -55.67 112.01
CA HIS A 128 -71.86 -54.56 111.25
C HIS A 128 -72.59 -53.27 111.64
N SER A 129 -71.88 -52.27 112.16
CA SER A 129 -72.49 -51.13 112.87
C SER A 129 -73.42 -50.30 111.98
N ASN A 130 -73.02 -50.08 110.72
CA ASN A 130 -73.78 -49.25 109.79
C ASN A 130 -75.07 -49.93 109.29
N SER A 131 -75.04 -51.24 109.03
CA SER A 131 -76.20 -51.98 108.52
C SER A 131 -77.02 -52.66 109.62
N GLN A 132 -76.53 -52.66 110.87
CA GLN A 132 -77.11 -53.38 112.00
C GLN A 132 -77.31 -54.90 111.72
N THR A 133 -76.63 -55.44 110.71
CA THR A 133 -76.78 -56.83 110.29
C THR A 133 -75.92 -57.74 111.14
N LEU A 134 -76.48 -58.87 111.57
CA LEU A 134 -75.72 -59.91 112.24
C LEU A 134 -74.77 -60.59 111.26
N VAL A 135 -73.47 -60.40 111.48
CA VAL A 135 -72.39 -60.91 110.65
C VAL A 135 -72.03 -62.33 111.09
N ARG A 136 -71.88 -62.55 112.41
CA ARG A 136 -71.54 -63.86 112.99
C ARG A 136 -72.20 -64.06 114.34
N ASN A 137 -72.71 -65.27 114.59
CA ASN A 137 -73.21 -65.71 115.90
C ASN A 137 -72.65 -67.09 116.23
N VAL A 138 -71.94 -67.22 117.35
CA VAL A 138 -71.19 -68.44 117.71
C VAL A 138 -71.37 -68.75 119.19
N SER A 139 -71.59 -70.02 119.53
CA SER A 139 -71.59 -70.50 120.92
C SER A 139 -70.27 -71.21 121.21
N LEU A 140 -69.66 -70.93 122.36
CA LEU A 140 -68.34 -71.40 122.76
C LEU A 140 -68.40 -72.15 124.08
N LEU A 141 -67.44 -73.06 124.24
CA LEU A 141 -67.21 -73.81 125.48
C LEU A 141 -66.89 -72.88 126.66
N PRO A 142 -67.15 -73.31 127.91
CA PRO A 142 -66.99 -72.47 129.10
C PRO A 142 -65.53 -72.06 129.38
N SER A 143 -64.54 -72.74 128.78
CA SER A 143 -63.12 -72.40 128.87
C SER A 143 -62.66 -71.33 127.85
N ALA A 144 -63.49 -70.92 126.89
CA ALA A 144 -63.06 -70.01 125.83
C ALA A 144 -62.90 -68.55 126.30
N SER A 145 -61.79 -67.91 125.91
CA SER A 145 -61.42 -66.52 126.28
C SER A 145 -61.14 -65.61 125.07
N SER A 146 -61.15 -66.13 123.84
CA SER A 146 -60.94 -65.31 122.63
C SER A 146 -61.56 -65.96 121.38
N PHE A 147 -61.80 -65.14 120.34
CA PHE A 147 -62.33 -65.58 119.03
C PHE A 147 -61.88 -64.62 117.91
N LEU A 148 -61.60 -65.13 116.71
CA LEU A 148 -61.22 -64.32 115.54
C LEU A 148 -62.36 -64.30 114.52
N PHE A 149 -62.73 -63.09 114.08
CA PHE A 149 -63.64 -62.86 112.97
C PHE A 149 -62.84 -62.55 111.71
N ASP A 150 -63.04 -63.35 110.66
CA ASP A 150 -62.43 -63.21 109.34
C ASP A 150 -63.48 -62.94 108.26
N GLY A 151 -63.03 -62.53 107.08
CA GLY A 151 -63.91 -62.23 105.93
C GLY A 151 -64.73 -60.95 106.08
N LEU A 152 -64.20 -59.96 106.80
CA LEU A 152 -64.83 -58.66 107.01
C LEU A 152 -64.56 -57.69 105.86
N LEU A 153 -65.43 -56.69 105.71
CA LEU A 153 -65.28 -55.64 104.70
C LEU A 153 -64.17 -54.67 105.10
N PRO A 154 -63.33 -54.19 104.16
CA PRO A 154 -62.30 -53.19 104.43
C PRO A 154 -62.90 -51.82 104.78
N GLY A 155 -62.24 -51.10 105.68
CA GLY A 155 -62.64 -49.76 106.10
C GLY A 155 -64.01 -49.69 106.80
N SER A 156 -64.44 -50.76 107.48
CA SER A 156 -65.80 -50.92 108.02
C SER A 156 -65.83 -51.16 109.54
N GLU A 157 -66.87 -50.68 110.23
CA GLU A 157 -67.03 -50.78 111.69
C GLU A 157 -67.96 -51.94 112.13
N TYR A 158 -67.59 -52.63 113.21
CA TYR A 158 -68.31 -53.78 113.75
C TYR A 158 -68.51 -53.70 115.28
N ALA A 159 -69.64 -54.24 115.76
CA ALA A 159 -70.06 -54.29 117.17
C ALA A 159 -70.16 -55.75 117.67
N LEU A 160 -69.59 -56.09 118.83
CA LEU A 160 -69.60 -57.43 119.41
C LEU A 160 -70.36 -57.48 120.74
N LYS A 161 -71.21 -58.49 120.95
CA LYS A 161 -71.85 -58.85 122.22
C LYS A 161 -71.47 -60.27 122.66
N VAL A 162 -71.16 -60.47 123.94
CA VAL A 162 -70.76 -61.76 124.53
C VAL A 162 -71.64 -62.09 125.75
N SER A 163 -72.25 -63.27 125.78
CA SER A 163 -73.20 -63.72 126.82
C SER A 163 -72.72 -65.00 127.54
N THR A 164 -72.54 -64.98 128.87
CA THR A 164 -72.30 -66.17 129.73
C THR A 164 -73.62 -66.90 130.01
N ARG A 165 -73.62 -68.25 129.98
CA ARG A 165 -74.80 -69.10 130.23
C ARG A 165 -74.54 -70.09 131.38
N ALA A 166 -75.54 -70.33 132.23
CA ALA A 166 -75.56 -71.41 133.23
C ALA A 166 -77.01 -71.86 133.46
N GLY A 167 -77.32 -73.12 133.15
CA GLY A 167 -78.68 -73.64 133.08
C GLY A 167 -79.52 -72.82 132.10
N SER A 168 -80.70 -72.40 132.56
CA SER A 168 -81.61 -71.53 131.80
C SER A 168 -81.30 -70.02 131.95
N SER A 169 -80.31 -69.64 132.77
CA SER A 169 -79.98 -68.24 133.05
C SER A 169 -78.77 -67.74 132.23
N GLN A 170 -78.75 -66.46 131.85
CA GLN A 170 -77.66 -65.85 131.06
C GLN A 170 -77.36 -64.37 131.44
N ALA A 171 -76.11 -63.92 131.24
CA ALA A 171 -75.65 -62.54 131.48
C ALA A 171 -74.68 -62.06 130.37
N SER A 172 -74.65 -60.78 129.96
CA SER A 172 -73.92 -60.34 128.74
C SER A 172 -73.19 -58.98 128.79
N SER A 173 -72.16 -58.78 127.93
CA SER A 173 -71.30 -57.56 127.76
C SER A 173 -71.03 -57.22 126.26
N SER A 174 -70.68 -55.97 125.87
CA SER A 174 -70.47 -55.55 124.44
C SER A 174 -69.35 -54.50 124.14
N VAL A 175 -68.79 -54.44 122.89
CA VAL A 175 -67.69 -53.53 122.41
C VAL A 175 -67.73 -53.26 120.87
N HIS A 176 -67.03 -52.24 120.30
CA HIS A 176 -66.99 -51.91 118.84
C HIS A 176 -65.55 -51.69 118.27
N GLN A 177 -65.30 -51.90 116.96
CA GLN A 177 -64.00 -51.66 116.27
C GLN A 177 -64.05 -51.59 114.71
N TRP A 178 -63.09 -50.89 114.05
CA TRP A 178 -62.93 -50.76 112.57
C TRP A 178 -61.89 -51.69 111.92
N THR A 179 -62.08 -52.05 110.64
CA THR A 179 -61.06 -52.64 109.74
C THR A 179 -60.33 -51.57 108.91
N ALA A 180 -59.10 -51.84 108.45
CA ALA A 180 -58.31 -50.91 107.62
C ALA A 180 -58.78 -50.85 106.13
N PRO A 181 -58.52 -49.77 105.37
CA PRO A 181 -58.83 -49.69 103.92
C PRO A 181 -57.82 -50.47 103.05
N SER A 182 -58.15 -50.75 101.79
CA SER A 182 -57.22 -51.42 100.85
C SER A 182 -56.20 -50.44 100.23
N ILE A 183 -55.02 -50.97 99.86
CA ILE A 183 -53.92 -50.20 99.27
C ILE A 183 -54.20 -49.89 97.78
N PRO A 184 -54.13 -48.62 97.32
CA PRO A 184 -54.23 -48.29 95.89
C PRO A 184 -53.10 -48.89 95.04
N THR A 185 -53.39 -49.30 93.80
CA THR A 185 -52.48 -49.93 92.84
C THR A 185 -52.50 -49.24 91.46
N GLU A 186 -51.50 -49.50 90.61
CA GLU A 186 -51.43 -49.04 89.20
C GLU A 186 -51.53 -47.52 88.93
N LEU A 187 -50.76 -46.68 89.63
CA LEU A 187 -50.71 -45.26 89.32
C LEU A 187 -49.99 -44.98 87.98
N ARG A 188 -50.64 -44.26 87.06
CA ARG A 188 -50.07 -43.79 85.78
C ARG A 188 -50.25 -42.28 85.66
N LEU A 189 -49.26 -41.60 85.07
CA LEU A 189 -49.29 -40.17 84.77
C LEU A 189 -48.87 -39.96 83.31
N SER A 190 -49.69 -39.31 82.49
CA SER A 190 -49.43 -39.07 81.06
C SER A 190 -49.73 -37.62 80.64
N PRO A 191 -49.05 -37.09 79.62
CA PRO A 191 -49.38 -35.78 79.07
C PRO A 191 -50.66 -35.77 78.27
N ALA A 192 -51.46 -34.72 78.45
CA ALA A 192 -52.63 -34.42 77.63
C ALA A 192 -52.43 -33.18 76.76
N SER A 193 -51.69 -32.17 77.23
CA SER A 193 -51.38 -30.95 76.47
C SER A 193 -50.08 -30.31 76.94
N SER A 194 -49.75 -29.12 76.43
CA SER A 194 -48.66 -28.30 76.96
C SER A 194 -48.93 -27.81 78.39
N THR A 195 -50.18 -27.84 78.88
CA THR A 195 -50.52 -27.32 80.21
C THR A 195 -51.32 -28.31 81.07
N SER A 196 -51.35 -29.60 80.71
CA SER A 196 -52.11 -30.60 81.47
C SER A 196 -51.51 -32.01 81.47
N LEU A 197 -51.69 -32.70 82.60
CA LEU A 197 -51.31 -34.10 82.83
C LEU A 197 -52.52 -34.88 83.37
N VAL A 198 -52.65 -36.15 82.98
CA VAL A 198 -53.74 -37.05 83.42
C VAL A 198 -53.17 -38.16 84.30
N ALA A 199 -53.75 -38.33 85.48
CA ALA A 199 -53.43 -39.37 86.43
C ALA A 199 -54.54 -40.42 86.51
N SER A 200 -54.19 -41.70 86.64
CA SER A 200 -55.15 -42.82 86.80
C SER A 200 -54.62 -43.90 87.75
N TRP A 201 -55.50 -44.55 88.52
CA TRP A 201 -55.16 -45.57 89.53
C TRP A 201 -56.30 -46.60 89.75
N ALA A 202 -55.99 -47.72 90.42
CA ALA A 202 -56.88 -48.83 90.78
C ALA A 202 -56.80 -49.19 92.28
N GLY A 203 -57.65 -50.10 92.78
CA GLY A 203 -57.44 -50.79 94.09
C GLY A 203 -57.80 -50.05 95.40
N ALA A 204 -58.54 -48.95 95.38
CA ALA A 204 -58.85 -48.13 96.57
C ALA A 204 -60.17 -48.50 97.32
N ALA A 205 -60.45 -49.80 97.52
CA ALA A 205 -61.66 -50.26 98.19
C ALA A 205 -61.66 -49.98 99.70
N GLY A 206 -62.81 -49.59 100.25
CA GLY A 206 -62.96 -49.26 101.68
C GLY A 206 -62.32 -47.93 102.10
N ALA A 207 -61.61 -47.23 101.20
CA ALA A 207 -61.07 -45.89 101.45
C ALA A 207 -62.19 -44.84 101.44
N ALA A 208 -62.27 -44.05 102.51
CA ALA A 208 -63.17 -42.90 102.58
C ALA A 208 -62.63 -41.71 101.78
N TRP A 209 -61.31 -41.51 101.83
CA TRP A 209 -60.61 -40.45 101.13
C TRP A 209 -59.34 -40.96 100.43
N LEU A 210 -59.04 -40.35 99.29
CA LEU A 210 -57.78 -40.46 98.55
C LEU A 210 -57.09 -39.09 98.56
N HIS A 211 -55.77 -39.04 98.77
CA HIS A 211 -54.99 -37.80 98.76
C HIS A 211 -53.92 -37.89 97.67
N LEU A 212 -53.92 -36.92 96.75
CA LEU A 212 -53.00 -36.80 95.62
C LEU A 212 -52.15 -35.54 95.77
N GLU A 213 -50.84 -35.67 95.60
CA GLU A 213 -49.89 -34.56 95.69
C GLU A 213 -49.02 -34.51 94.43
N LEU A 214 -49.18 -33.45 93.63
CA LEU A 214 -48.40 -33.20 92.42
C LEU A 214 -47.30 -32.17 92.71
N HIS A 215 -46.06 -32.50 92.36
CA HIS A 215 -44.88 -31.67 92.51
C HIS A 215 -44.28 -31.34 91.14
N ASN A 216 -43.88 -30.08 90.96
CA ASN A 216 -43.03 -29.68 89.85
C ASN A 216 -41.58 -30.05 90.21
N LEU A 217 -40.93 -30.88 89.39
CA LEU A 217 -39.58 -31.38 89.66
C LEU A 217 -38.48 -30.35 89.36
N LEU A 218 -38.76 -29.31 88.57
CA LEU A 218 -37.81 -28.22 88.30
C LEU A 218 -37.72 -27.26 89.50
N THR A 219 -38.87 -26.90 90.07
CA THR A 219 -38.93 -25.95 91.19
C THR A 219 -38.98 -26.64 92.56
N HIS A 220 -39.13 -27.97 92.58
CA HIS A 220 -39.40 -28.78 93.78
C HIS A 220 -40.63 -28.32 94.59
N THR A 221 -41.52 -27.53 93.99
CA THR A 221 -42.71 -27.00 94.65
C THR A 221 -43.90 -27.92 94.45
N VAL A 222 -44.71 -28.11 95.49
CA VAL A 222 -46.02 -28.73 95.37
C VAL A 222 -46.89 -27.81 94.51
N THR A 223 -47.38 -28.30 93.38
CA THR A 223 -48.25 -27.54 92.48
C THR A 223 -49.71 -27.74 92.82
N THR A 224 -50.11 -28.94 93.26
CA THR A 224 -51.52 -29.20 93.59
C THR A 224 -51.62 -30.33 94.61
N THR A 225 -52.41 -30.12 95.66
CA THR A 225 -52.85 -31.17 96.58
C THR A 225 -54.35 -31.35 96.44
N LEU A 226 -54.81 -32.60 96.32
CA LEU A 226 -56.22 -32.93 96.11
C LEU A 226 -56.64 -34.06 97.04
N SER A 227 -57.70 -33.83 97.81
CA SER A 227 -58.36 -34.87 98.60
C SER A 227 -59.71 -35.24 97.97
N ALA A 228 -59.80 -36.46 97.44
CA ALA A 228 -60.97 -36.98 96.73
C ALA A 228 -61.76 -37.96 97.61
N ARG A 229 -63.10 -37.91 97.55
CA ARG A 229 -63.98 -38.90 98.21
C ARG A 229 -64.06 -40.20 97.41
N ARG A 230 -64.50 -41.28 98.08
CA ARG A 230 -64.66 -42.64 97.50
C ARG A 230 -65.23 -42.63 96.06
N GLY A 231 -64.63 -43.42 95.16
CA GLY A 231 -65.17 -43.72 93.82
C GLY A 231 -64.41 -43.14 92.60
N LEU A 232 -63.35 -42.35 92.79
CA LEU A 232 -62.53 -41.82 91.70
C LEU A 232 -61.39 -42.78 91.29
N SER A 233 -61.17 -42.93 89.98
CA SER A 233 -60.11 -43.75 89.37
C SER A 233 -59.15 -42.96 88.45
N SER A 234 -59.47 -41.69 88.16
CA SER A 234 -58.59 -40.79 87.39
C SER A 234 -58.85 -39.33 87.71
N TYR A 235 -57.85 -38.48 87.45
CA TYR A 235 -57.93 -37.03 87.64
C TYR A 235 -57.01 -36.31 86.63
N THR A 236 -57.45 -35.17 86.11
CA THR A 236 -56.66 -34.35 85.18
C THR A 236 -56.17 -33.08 85.87
N PHE A 237 -54.85 -32.91 85.94
CA PHE A 237 -54.21 -31.69 86.39
C PHE A 237 -54.14 -30.69 85.23
N GLN A 238 -54.71 -29.49 85.43
CA GLN A 238 -54.68 -28.40 84.46
C GLN A 238 -53.85 -27.22 84.98
N HIS A 239 -53.58 -26.24 84.11
CA HIS A 239 -52.78 -25.05 84.42
C HIS A 239 -51.33 -25.35 84.81
N LEU A 240 -50.74 -26.36 84.18
CA LEU A 240 -49.33 -26.72 84.34
C LEU A 240 -48.45 -25.92 83.37
N HIS A 241 -47.17 -25.80 83.70
CA HIS A 241 -46.17 -25.15 82.84
C HIS A 241 -45.79 -26.07 81.65
N PRO A 242 -45.68 -25.54 80.41
CA PRO A 242 -45.19 -26.27 79.24
C PRO A 242 -43.76 -26.77 79.37
N GLY A 243 -43.48 -27.90 78.71
CA GLY A 243 -42.15 -28.53 78.68
C GLY A 243 -41.58 -28.91 80.04
N THR A 244 -42.43 -29.10 81.06
CA THR A 244 -42.01 -29.23 82.48
C THR A 244 -42.28 -30.64 83.00
N ARG A 245 -41.37 -31.17 83.83
CA ARG A 245 -41.48 -32.50 84.46
C ARG A 245 -42.17 -32.44 85.83
N TYR A 246 -43.11 -33.35 86.08
CA TYR A 246 -43.88 -33.44 87.33
C TYR A 246 -43.79 -34.83 87.98
N TRP A 247 -43.95 -34.88 89.31
CA TRP A 247 -44.03 -36.08 90.16
C TRP A 247 -45.36 -36.12 90.92
N LEU A 248 -46.00 -37.29 91.03
CA LEU A 248 -47.29 -37.49 91.69
C LEU A 248 -47.22 -38.58 92.75
N GLY A 249 -47.74 -38.31 93.95
CA GLY A 249 -47.96 -39.29 95.03
C GLY A 249 -49.44 -39.50 95.36
N LEU A 250 -49.82 -40.71 95.83
CA LEU A 250 -51.19 -41.11 96.19
C LEU A 250 -51.25 -41.79 97.58
N SER A 251 -52.23 -41.47 98.42
CA SER A 251 -52.51 -42.17 99.70
C SER A 251 -54.02 -42.30 99.98
N ALA A 252 -54.41 -43.24 100.87
CA ALA A 252 -55.81 -43.59 101.16
C ALA A 252 -56.11 -43.68 102.67
N THR A 253 -57.29 -43.24 103.12
CA THR A 253 -57.67 -43.22 104.55
C THR A 253 -59.09 -43.76 104.81
N ALA A 254 -59.30 -44.52 105.89
CA ALA A 254 -60.63 -44.90 106.40
C ALA A 254 -60.62 -45.05 107.93
N GLY A 255 -61.55 -44.36 108.61
CA GLY A 255 -61.54 -44.27 110.07
C GLY A 255 -60.19 -43.74 110.60
N PRO A 256 -59.60 -44.37 111.63
CA PRO A 256 -58.27 -44.01 112.14
C PRO A 256 -57.09 -44.57 111.32
N HIS A 257 -57.34 -45.27 110.20
CA HIS A 257 -56.29 -45.94 109.42
C HIS A 257 -55.95 -45.19 108.13
N THR A 258 -54.66 -44.94 107.92
CA THR A 258 -54.08 -44.34 106.70
C THR A 258 -53.07 -45.28 106.06
N VAL A 259 -53.12 -45.40 104.73
CA VAL A 259 -52.29 -46.29 103.91
C VAL A 259 -51.67 -45.50 102.76
N LEU A 260 -50.36 -45.64 102.57
CA LEU A 260 -49.61 -45.00 101.47
C LEU A 260 -49.69 -45.83 100.18
N GLY A 261 -49.78 -45.15 99.02
CA GLY A 261 -49.86 -45.75 97.69
C GLY A 261 -48.64 -45.43 96.79
N PRO A 262 -48.68 -45.83 95.50
CA PRO A 262 -47.57 -45.66 94.53
C PRO A 262 -47.35 -44.21 94.06
N ASN A 263 -46.22 -43.96 93.37
CA ASN A 263 -45.84 -42.67 92.76
C ASN A 263 -45.57 -42.76 91.24
N ALA A 264 -45.63 -41.62 90.51
CA ALA A 264 -45.41 -41.56 89.05
C ALA A 264 -44.80 -40.22 88.58
N THR A 265 -44.13 -40.18 87.41
CA THR A 265 -43.59 -38.93 86.81
C THR A 265 -43.92 -38.79 85.32
N ALA A 266 -44.12 -37.56 84.82
CA ALA A 266 -44.39 -37.27 83.40
C ALA A 266 -43.99 -35.82 83.01
N TRP A 267 -43.84 -35.54 81.72
CA TRP A 267 -43.57 -34.21 81.16
C TRP A 267 -44.80 -33.65 80.46
N THR A 268 -45.00 -32.33 80.45
CA THR A 268 -45.94 -31.62 79.56
C THR A 268 -45.31 -31.33 78.19
N TYR A 269 -46.12 -31.15 77.13
CA TYR A 269 -45.59 -30.81 75.80
C TYR A 269 -44.98 -29.39 75.75
N PRO A 270 -43.90 -29.14 74.99
CA PRO A 270 -43.39 -27.78 74.74
C PRO A 270 -44.26 -27.02 73.74
N LEU A 271 -44.23 -25.68 73.79
CA LEU A 271 -44.89 -24.80 72.82
C LEU A 271 -43.98 -24.50 71.62
N SER A 272 -44.51 -24.46 70.40
CA SER A 272 -43.75 -24.13 69.20
C SER A 272 -43.21 -22.69 69.21
N PRO A 273 -42.02 -22.41 68.65
CA PRO A 273 -41.51 -21.05 68.49
C PRO A 273 -42.46 -20.18 67.66
N GLY A 274 -42.61 -18.91 68.01
CA GLY A 274 -43.44 -17.95 67.26
C GLY A 274 -42.61 -17.10 66.28
N ASN A 275 -43.28 -16.45 65.33
CA ASN A 275 -42.72 -15.42 64.44
C ASN A 275 -41.36 -15.75 63.81
N VAL A 276 -41.23 -16.94 63.22
CA VAL A 276 -40.00 -17.38 62.57
C VAL A 276 -39.82 -16.61 61.26
N THR A 277 -38.76 -15.81 61.19
CA THR A 277 -38.41 -14.97 60.04
C THR A 277 -36.99 -15.26 59.57
N LEU A 278 -36.75 -15.08 58.27
CA LEU A 278 -35.45 -15.22 57.64
C LEU A 278 -35.20 -13.94 56.82
N SER A 279 -34.14 -13.20 57.13
CA SER A 279 -33.79 -11.95 56.47
C SER A 279 -32.31 -11.91 56.09
N SER A 280 -31.95 -11.05 55.14
CA SER A 280 -30.54 -10.78 54.83
C SER A 280 -29.82 -10.22 56.06
N ALA A 281 -28.60 -10.70 56.29
CA ALA A 281 -27.70 -10.18 57.32
C ALA A 281 -26.67 -9.23 56.70
N GLU A 282 -25.71 -8.73 57.49
CA GLU A 282 -24.75 -7.70 57.06
C GLU A 282 -23.84 -8.14 55.89
N GLU A 283 -23.58 -9.44 55.73
CA GLU A 283 -22.76 -9.98 54.65
C GLU A 283 -23.61 -10.49 53.49
N GLN A 284 -23.15 -10.27 52.25
CA GLN A 284 -23.84 -10.60 51.00
C GLN A 284 -24.22 -12.09 50.83
N ASN A 285 -23.52 -12.98 51.54
CA ASN A 285 -23.73 -14.44 51.54
C ASN A 285 -24.28 -14.95 52.89
N SER A 286 -24.98 -14.11 53.66
CA SER A 286 -25.48 -14.47 54.98
C SER A 286 -26.97 -14.17 55.17
N LEU A 287 -27.66 -15.11 55.83
CA LEU A 287 -29.07 -14.97 56.21
C LEU A 287 -29.21 -15.15 57.72
N GLN A 288 -29.97 -14.29 58.37
CA GLN A 288 -30.27 -14.38 59.80
C GLN A 288 -31.70 -14.88 60.01
N ALA A 289 -31.82 -15.99 60.75
CA ALA A 289 -33.07 -16.52 61.24
C ALA A 289 -33.38 -15.93 62.61
N ARG A 290 -34.61 -15.46 62.83
CA ARG A 290 -35.09 -14.93 64.13
C ARG A 290 -36.45 -15.52 64.48
N TRP A 291 -36.69 -15.77 65.76
CA TRP A 291 -37.96 -16.30 66.27
C TRP A 291 -38.27 -15.73 67.66
N SER A 292 -39.55 -15.73 68.04
CA SER A 292 -39.96 -15.39 69.40
C SER A 292 -39.90 -16.64 70.29
N ILE A 293 -39.19 -16.51 71.41
CA ILE A 293 -38.99 -17.56 72.41
C ILE A 293 -40.35 -17.95 73.04
N PRO A 294 -40.79 -19.23 72.98
CA PRO A 294 -42.05 -19.68 73.55
C PRO A 294 -41.98 -19.84 75.08
N ALA A 295 -43.13 -19.69 75.73
CA ALA A 295 -43.27 -19.84 77.18
C ALA A 295 -43.12 -21.31 77.64
N GLY A 296 -42.53 -21.51 78.82
CA GLY A 296 -42.25 -22.84 79.38
C GLY A 296 -40.77 -23.22 79.31
N HIS A 297 -40.45 -24.40 79.86
CA HIS A 297 -39.09 -24.91 79.90
C HIS A 297 -38.71 -25.58 78.56
N ARG A 298 -37.45 -25.44 78.18
CA ARG A 298 -36.89 -25.87 76.89
C ARG A 298 -35.40 -26.10 77.05
N ASP A 299 -34.88 -27.14 76.43
CA ASP A 299 -33.49 -27.53 76.53
C ASP A 299 -32.64 -26.74 75.51
N PHE A 300 -33.03 -26.79 74.23
CA PHE A 300 -32.39 -26.08 73.13
C PHE A 300 -33.31 -25.99 71.90
N TYR A 301 -32.94 -25.15 70.94
CA TYR A 301 -33.52 -25.14 69.60
C TYR A 301 -32.59 -25.86 68.61
N LEU A 302 -33.17 -26.64 67.72
CA LEU A 302 -32.52 -27.14 66.52
C LEU A 302 -33.03 -26.33 65.32
N VAL A 303 -32.15 -25.54 64.72
CA VAL A 303 -32.47 -24.69 63.57
C VAL A 303 -31.89 -25.33 62.31
N THR A 304 -32.75 -25.64 61.35
CA THR A 304 -32.40 -26.30 60.10
C THR A 304 -32.67 -25.36 58.93
N LEU A 305 -31.62 -25.05 58.15
CA LEU A 305 -31.71 -24.27 56.92
C LEU A 305 -31.97 -25.21 55.74
N LEU A 306 -33.01 -24.89 54.97
CA LEU A 306 -33.49 -25.66 53.84
C LEU A 306 -33.27 -24.85 52.55
N GLU A 307 -32.75 -25.49 51.51
CA GLU A 307 -32.47 -24.87 50.20
C GLU A 307 -33.49 -25.28 49.14
N GLY A 308 -33.95 -24.30 48.36
CA GLY A 308 -34.89 -24.49 47.26
C GLY A 308 -36.31 -24.86 47.72
N GLN A 309 -37.20 -25.05 46.74
CA GLN A 309 -38.58 -25.47 47.00
C GLN A 309 -38.68 -26.90 47.53
N ASP A 310 -37.73 -27.77 47.16
CA ASP A 310 -37.65 -29.17 47.58
C ASP A 310 -37.20 -29.35 49.04
N SER A 311 -36.94 -28.24 49.76
CA SER A 311 -36.68 -28.21 51.20
C SER A 311 -35.54 -29.13 51.63
N VAL A 312 -34.43 -29.13 50.88
CA VAL A 312 -33.27 -29.97 51.21
C VAL A 312 -32.52 -29.35 52.39
N ALA A 313 -32.34 -30.11 53.46
CA ALA A 313 -31.60 -29.66 54.64
C ALA A 313 -30.12 -29.47 54.29
N VAL A 314 -29.67 -28.20 54.30
CA VAL A 314 -28.30 -27.80 54.00
C VAL A 314 -27.47 -27.70 55.27
N ARG A 315 -28.05 -27.13 56.34
CA ARG A 315 -27.29 -26.84 57.56
C ARG A 315 -28.15 -26.89 58.80
N ASN A 316 -27.68 -27.60 59.82
CA ASN A 316 -28.35 -27.71 61.11
C ASN A 316 -27.47 -27.09 62.19
N ILE A 317 -28.04 -26.19 62.99
CA ILE A 317 -27.36 -25.52 64.10
C ILE A 317 -28.18 -25.74 65.37
N SER A 318 -27.53 -26.22 66.43
CA SER A 318 -28.11 -26.26 67.77
C SER A 318 -27.84 -24.95 68.49
N VAL A 319 -28.90 -24.35 69.03
CA VAL A 319 -28.85 -23.04 69.67
C VAL A 319 -29.45 -23.17 71.07
N GLY A 320 -28.80 -22.59 72.09
CA GLY A 320 -29.29 -22.64 73.47
C GLY A 320 -30.71 -22.08 73.62
N GLY A 321 -31.45 -22.56 74.62
CA GLY A 321 -32.87 -22.21 74.81
C GLY A 321 -33.17 -20.72 75.00
N ASP A 322 -32.19 -19.89 75.36
CA ASP A 322 -32.39 -18.45 75.58
C ASP A 322 -32.07 -17.57 74.37
N ASN A 323 -31.57 -18.17 73.29
CA ASN A 323 -31.31 -17.44 72.06
C ASN A 323 -32.57 -17.35 71.18
N ASP A 324 -32.73 -16.20 70.54
CA ASP A 324 -33.85 -15.85 69.66
C ASP A 324 -33.44 -15.74 68.18
N HIS A 325 -32.16 -15.96 67.86
CA HIS A 325 -31.63 -15.84 66.52
C HIS A 325 -30.43 -16.75 66.23
N VAL A 326 -30.19 -17.00 64.94
CA VAL A 326 -28.95 -17.61 64.42
C VAL A 326 -28.65 -17.06 63.02
N THR A 327 -27.37 -16.83 62.73
CA THR A 327 -26.92 -16.38 61.42
C THR A 327 -26.24 -17.52 60.67
N PHE A 328 -26.64 -17.72 59.42
CA PHE A 328 -26.03 -18.67 58.49
C PHE A 328 -25.08 -17.92 57.56
N HIS A 329 -23.79 -18.27 57.60
CA HIS A 329 -22.76 -17.68 56.75
C HIS A 329 -22.34 -18.62 55.63
N GLY A 330 -21.82 -18.06 54.53
CA GLY A 330 -21.25 -18.83 53.41
C GLY A 330 -22.31 -19.50 52.53
N LEU A 331 -23.47 -18.86 52.37
CA LEU A 331 -24.55 -19.34 51.52
C LEU A 331 -24.27 -19.03 50.04
N SER A 332 -24.91 -19.78 49.15
CA SER A 332 -24.85 -19.53 47.71
C SER A 332 -25.56 -18.21 47.38
N PRO A 333 -24.92 -17.28 46.65
CA PRO A 333 -25.53 -16.00 46.26
C PRO A 333 -26.68 -16.22 45.25
N GLY A 334 -27.73 -15.40 45.31
CA GLY A 334 -28.88 -15.45 44.40
C GLY A 334 -29.79 -16.69 44.56
N GLN A 335 -29.73 -17.37 45.70
CA GLN A 335 -30.42 -18.64 45.96
C GLN A 335 -31.52 -18.48 47.03
N GLN A 336 -32.59 -19.26 46.89
CA GLN A 336 -33.73 -19.24 47.79
C GLN A 336 -33.55 -20.23 48.96
N TYR A 337 -33.77 -19.76 50.19
CA TYR A 337 -33.69 -20.54 51.43
C TYR A 337 -34.94 -20.36 52.30
N CYS A 338 -35.30 -21.36 53.11
CA CYS A 338 -36.25 -21.25 54.22
C CYS A 338 -35.68 -21.92 55.48
N VAL A 339 -36.15 -21.54 56.67
CA VAL A 339 -35.62 -22.09 57.93
C VAL A 339 -36.72 -22.76 58.74
N GLN A 340 -36.40 -23.89 59.35
CA GLN A 340 -37.23 -24.59 60.32
C GLN A 340 -36.56 -24.51 61.70
N VAL A 341 -37.31 -24.06 62.71
CA VAL A 341 -36.87 -23.98 64.10
C VAL A 341 -37.65 -25.00 64.92
N VAL A 342 -36.94 -25.94 65.56
CA VAL A 342 -37.53 -26.99 66.41
C VAL A 342 -37.10 -26.77 67.85
N VAL A 343 -38.05 -26.60 68.78
CA VAL A 343 -37.79 -26.57 70.22
C VAL A 343 -37.89 -27.98 70.82
N LEU A 344 -36.99 -28.31 71.74
CA LEU A 344 -36.99 -29.57 72.48
C LEU A 344 -37.14 -29.33 73.98
N ALA A 345 -37.95 -30.17 74.64
CA ALA A 345 -38.08 -30.24 76.09
C ALA A 345 -38.26 -31.71 76.51
N GLY A 346 -37.20 -32.33 77.02
CA GLY A 346 -37.17 -33.76 77.30
C GLY A 346 -37.40 -34.60 76.02
N PRO A 347 -38.33 -35.58 76.02
CA PRO A 347 -38.59 -36.43 74.86
C PRO A 347 -39.49 -35.78 73.79
N TYR A 348 -39.98 -34.57 74.02
CA TYR A 348 -40.98 -33.92 73.16
C TYR A 348 -40.40 -32.75 72.35
N ARG A 349 -40.94 -32.56 71.15
CA ARG A 349 -40.49 -31.54 70.19
C ARG A 349 -41.66 -30.78 69.55
N ALA A 350 -41.45 -29.51 69.22
CA ALA A 350 -42.40 -28.67 68.46
C ALA A 350 -41.66 -27.79 67.45
N ALA A 351 -42.21 -27.60 66.24
CA ALA A 351 -41.51 -26.95 65.12
C ALA A 351 -42.32 -25.80 64.49
N ALA A 352 -41.62 -24.82 63.92
CA ALA A 352 -42.17 -23.72 63.13
C ALA A 352 -41.26 -23.38 61.93
N HIS A 353 -41.84 -22.85 60.84
CA HIS A 353 -41.14 -22.54 59.58
C HIS A 353 -41.19 -21.05 59.24
N SER A 354 -40.17 -20.54 58.55
CA SER A 354 -40.18 -19.20 57.96
C SER A 354 -40.76 -19.17 56.55
N PRO A 355 -41.20 -17.99 56.07
CA PRO A 355 -41.27 -17.69 54.64
C PRO A 355 -39.89 -17.83 53.99
N ALA A 356 -39.86 -18.06 52.68
CA ALA A 356 -38.62 -18.16 51.93
C ALA A 356 -37.98 -16.77 51.74
N ALA A 357 -36.65 -16.71 51.83
CA ALA A 357 -35.83 -15.52 51.63
C ALA A 357 -34.72 -15.79 50.60
N TRP A 358 -34.26 -14.73 49.94
CA TRP A 358 -33.23 -14.79 48.92
C TRP A 358 -31.92 -14.19 49.43
N THR A 359 -30.79 -14.79 49.06
CA THR A 359 -29.47 -14.16 49.19
C THR A 359 -29.25 -13.17 48.05
N GLU A 360 -28.41 -12.15 48.26
CA GLU A 360 -28.10 -11.18 47.20
C GLU A 360 -27.36 -11.85 46.03
N PRO A 361 -27.76 -11.59 44.78
CA PRO A 361 -27.11 -12.18 43.62
C PRO A 361 -25.76 -11.49 43.35
N ARG A 362 -24.80 -12.27 42.86
CA ARG A 362 -23.47 -11.77 42.45
C ARG A 362 -23.47 -11.43 40.96
N ALA A 363 -22.85 -10.31 40.60
CA ALA A 363 -22.68 -9.92 39.21
C ALA A 363 -21.95 -11.02 38.40
N PRO A 364 -22.32 -11.25 37.14
CA PRO A 364 -21.74 -12.32 36.35
C PRO A 364 -20.24 -12.09 36.07
N SER A 365 -19.46 -13.17 36.08
CA SER A 365 -18.04 -13.17 35.72
C SER A 365 -17.84 -13.38 34.22
N GLY A 366 -16.63 -13.10 33.71
CA GLY A 366 -16.31 -13.32 32.30
C GLY A 366 -17.08 -12.46 31.30
N VAL A 367 -17.64 -11.32 31.73
CA VAL A 367 -18.39 -10.42 30.83
C VAL A 367 -17.47 -9.92 29.73
N SER A 368 -17.84 -10.24 28.50
CA SER A 368 -17.11 -9.93 27.29
C SER A 368 -18.09 -9.37 26.26
N LEU A 369 -17.60 -8.41 25.48
CA LEU A 369 -18.37 -7.77 24.42
C LEU A 369 -17.53 -7.82 23.16
N SER A 370 -18.03 -8.47 22.11
CA SER A 370 -17.30 -8.68 20.86
C SER A 370 -18.16 -8.32 19.66
N SER A 371 -17.60 -7.56 18.72
CA SER A 371 -18.27 -7.25 17.45
C SER A 371 -18.18 -8.35 16.41
N GLN A 372 -17.31 -9.36 16.60
CA GLN A 372 -17.06 -10.46 15.65
C GLN A 372 -16.91 -10.02 14.17
N GLY A 373 -16.30 -8.85 13.92
CA GLY A 373 -16.12 -8.34 12.55
C GLY A 373 -17.34 -7.62 11.97
N SER A 374 -18.41 -7.44 12.73
CA SER A 374 -19.66 -6.82 12.24
C SER A 374 -19.75 -5.32 12.55
N PRO A 375 -20.22 -4.50 11.59
CA PRO A 375 -20.46 -3.08 11.82
C PRO A 375 -21.78 -2.79 12.55
N HIS A 376 -22.72 -3.74 12.58
CA HIS A 376 -24.06 -3.51 13.13
C HIS A 376 -24.39 -4.38 14.33
N ARG A 377 -23.43 -5.17 14.81
CA ARG A 377 -23.67 -6.21 15.82
C ARG A 377 -22.64 -6.19 16.93
N LEU A 378 -23.11 -6.47 18.14
CA LEU A 378 -22.28 -6.79 19.29
C LEU A 378 -22.84 -8.03 19.98
N LEU A 379 -21.99 -9.04 20.13
CA LEU A 379 -22.25 -10.21 20.96
C LEU A 379 -21.74 -9.93 22.37
N ALA A 380 -22.67 -9.90 23.31
CA ALA A 380 -22.38 -9.95 24.73
C ALA A 380 -22.30 -11.41 25.17
N SER A 381 -21.29 -11.77 25.95
CA SER A 381 -21.14 -13.10 26.55
C SER A 381 -20.68 -13.00 27.99
N TRP A 382 -21.13 -13.92 28.84
CA TRP A 382 -20.82 -13.97 30.26
C TRP A 382 -20.90 -15.40 30.78
N GLU A 383 -20.26 -15.65 31.92
CA GLU A 383 -20.36 -16.93 32.62
C GLU A 383 -21.68 -17.02 33.38
N GLU A 384 -22.22 -18.22 33.49
CA GLU A 384 -23.48 -18.45 34.19
C GLU A 384 -23.32 -18.13 35.69
N ALA A 385 -24.14 -17.22 36.19
CA ALA A 385 -24.28 -16.86 37.59
C ALA A 385 -25.59 -17.40 38.18
N MET A 386 -25.58 -17.62 39.50
CA MET A 386 -26.74 -18.09 40.25
C MET A 386 -27.76 -16.96 40.45
N GLY A 387 -29.00 -17.18 40.02
CA GLY A 387 -30.12 -16.23 40.03
C GLY A 387 -31.24 -16.65 39.07
N GLU A 388 -32.25 -15.80 38.88
CA GLU A 388 -33.38 -16.04 37.97
C GLU A 388 -33.12 -15.57 36.53
N GLY A 389 -32.19 -14.62 36.35
CA GLY A 389 -31.82 -14.11 35.02
C GLY A 389 -30.86 -12.92 35.08
N TYR A 390 -30.73 -12.25 33.93
CA TYR A 390 -29.82 -11.13 33.70
C TYR A 390 -30.57 -9.92 33.13
N LEU A 391 -30.23 -8.74 33.62
CA LEU A 391 -30.58 -7.46 33.02
C LEU A 391 -29.36 -6.91 32.29
N LEU A 392 -29.54 -6.60 31.00
CA LEU A 392 -28.52 -6.08 30.12
C LEU A 392 -28.92 -4.68 29.66
N ALA A 393 -28.11 -3.68 29.99
CA ALA A 393 -28.30 -2.31 29.54
C ALA A 393 -27.15 -1.93 28.59
N LEU A 394 -27.48 -1.71 27.31
CA LEU A 394 -26.52 -1.19 26.33
C LEU A 394 -26.68 0.33 26.23
N SER A 395 -25.61 1.06 26.45
CA SER A 395 -25.57 2.52 26.41
C SER A 395 -24.54 3.07 25.41
N LEU A 396 -24.82 4.28 24.92
CA LEU A 396 -23.98 5.07 24.02
C LEU A 396 -23.69 6.39 24.72
N ALA A 397 -22.42 6.64 25.07
CA ALA A 397 -22.02 7.88 25.78
C ALA A 397 -22.94 8.19 26.98
N GLU A 398 -23.17 7.18 27.82
CA GLU A 398 -24.04 7.21 29.01
C GLU A 398 -25.55 7.41 28.73
N ARG A 399 -25.97 7.40 27.47
CA ARG A 399 -27.40 7.35 27.11
C ARG A 399 -27.83 5.91 26.89
N PRO A 400 -28.86 5.41 27.60
CA PRO A 400 -29.35 4.05 27.38
C PRO A 400 -29.92 3.93 25.97
N VAL A 401 -29.41 2.96 25.21
CA VAL A 401 -29.84 2.65 23.84
C VAL A 401 -30.85 1.51 23.85
N LYS A 402 -30.56 0.44 24.59
CA LYS A 402 -31.40 -0.77 24.58
C LYS A 402 -31.24 -1.56 25.88
N ASN A 403 -32.35 -1.76 26.58
CA ASN A 403 -32.42 -2.61 27.76
C ASN A 403 -33.08 -3.94 27.40
N SER A 404 -32.45 -5.04 27.79
CA SER A 404 -32.90 -6.41 27.54
C SER A 404 -32.89 -7.20 28.84
N SER A 405 -33.88 -8.08 29.00
CA SER A 405 -33.95 -9.05 30.10
C SER A 405 -33.81 -10.44 29.53
N VAL A 406 -32.93 -11.26 30.11
CA VAL A 406 -32.68 -12.63 29.65
C VAL A 406 -32.82 -13.58 30.82
N LEU A 407 -33.48 -14.71 30.60
CA LEU A 407 -33.69 -15.74 31.63
C LEU A 407 -32.39 -16.49 31.94
N ARG A 408 -32.34 -17.13 33.12
CA ARG A 408 -31.27 -18.06 33.50
C ARG A 408 -31.05 -19.14 32.42
N GLY A 409 -29.79 -19.47 32.15
CA GLY A 409 -29.37 -20.45 31.13
C GLY A 409 -28.81 -19.81 29.86
N ALA A 410 -29.08 -18.53 29.62
CA ALA A 410 -28.40 -17.79 28.56
C ALA A 410 -27.05 -17.26 29.03
N THR A 411 -26.00 -17.60 28.30
CA THR A 411 -24.62 -17.12 28.51
C THR A 411 -24.18 -16.10 27.45
N SER A 412 -25.06 -15.77 26.51
CA SER A 412 -24.80 -14.77 25.48
C SER A 412 -26.08 -14.11 24.97
N PHE A 413 -25.93 -12.88 24.46
CA PHE A 413 -27.01 -12.12 23.83
C PHE A 413 -26.44 -11.22 22.72
N THR A 414 -27.09 -11.22 21.55
CA THR A 414 -26.65 -10.44 20.40
C THR A 414 -27.50 -9.18 20.26
N TYR A 415 -26.84 -8.02 20.24
CA TYR A 415 -27.43 -6.74 19.87
C TYR A 415 -27.28 -6.52 18.36
N GLU A 416 -28.41 -6.33 17.68
CA GLU A 416 -28.52 -6.10 16.23
C GLU A 416 -29.00 -4.67 15.95
N GLY A 417 -28.65 -4.13 14.77
CA GLY A 417 -29.07 -2.80 14.32
C GLY A 417 -28.31 -1.64 14.96
N LEU A 418 -27.07 -1.87 15.40
CA LEU A 418 -26.22 -0.85 16.01
C LEU A 418 -25.57 0.06 14.96
N GLN A 419 -25.15 1.26 15.41
CA GLN A 419 -24.42 2.21 14.57
C GLN A 419 -22.98 1.72 14.36
N PRO A 420 -22.47 1.72 13.11
CA PRO A 420 -21.09 1.38 12.81
C PRO A 420 -20.08 2.32 13.46
N GLY A 421 -18.88 1.79 13.74
CA GLY A 421 -17.75 2.56 14.27
C GLY A 421 -18.03 3.26 15.60
N THR A 422 -18.88 2.68 16.45
CA THR A 422 -19.39 3.36 17.63
C THR A 422 -19.03 2.59 18.90
N LEU A 423 -18.56 3.30 19.94
CA LEU A 423 -18.24 2.73 21.24
C LEU A 423 -19.52 2.55 22.06
N TYR A 424 -19.85 1.30 22.36
CA TYR A 424 -20.96 0.94 23.22
C TYR A 424 -20.46 0.44 24.57
N THR A 425 -21.17 0.81 25.63
CA THR A 425 -20.93 0.32 26.99
C THR A 425 -22.09 -0.58 27.40
N LEU A 426 -21.78 -1.83 27.74
CA LEU A 426 -22.73 -2.82 28.22
C LEU A 426 -22.60 -2.94 29.74
N GLU A 427 -23.73 -2.86 30.43
CA GLU A 427 -23.87 -3.18 31.85
C GLU A 427 -24.70 -4.44 32.02
N VAL A 428 -24.15 -5.43 32.74
CA VAL A 428 -24.82 -6.71 33.01
C VAL A 428 -25.02 -6.89 34.51
N SER A 429 -26.26 -7.12 34.92
CA SER A 429 -26.65 -7.35 36.33
C SER A 429 -27.41 -8.67 36.44
N THR A 430 -27.19 -9.44 37.51
CA THR A 430 -27.97 -10.63 37.84
C THR A 430 -29.16 -10.26 38.71
N VAL A 431 -30.28 -10.94 38.48
CA VAL A 431 -31.54 -10.75 39.21
C VAL A 431 -31.88 -12.03 39.96
N ALA A 432 -32.24 -11.93 41.23
CA ALA A 432 -32.77 -13.03 42.03
C ALA A 432 -33.87 -12.49 42.97
N GLY A 433 -35.14 -12.77 42.65
CA GLY A 433 -36.28 -12.21 43.36
C GLY A 433 -36.28 -10.67 43.32
N PRO A 434 -36.39 -9.96 44.46
CA PRO A 434 -36.38 -8.50 44.49
C PRO A 434 -34.97 -7.88 44.39
N TYR A 435 -33.91 -8.69 44.41
CA TYR A 435 -32.53 -8.18 44.48
C TYR A 435 -31.88 -8.15 43.10
N THR A 436 -31.11 -7.08 42.86
CA THR A 436 -30.29 -6.89 41.66
C THR A 436 -28.84 -6.69 42.08
N SER A 437 -27.91 -7.38 41.41
CA SER A 437 -26.49 -7.21 41.69
C SER A 437 -25.97 -5.86 41.21
N SER A 438 -24.83 -5.41 41.73
CA SER A 438 -24.07 -4.31 41.11
C SER A 438 -23.75 -4.62 39.64
N PRO A 439 -23.93 -3.69 38.69
CA PRO A 439 -23.67 -3.95 37.28
C PRO A 439 -22.19 -4.16 36.99
N ARG A 440 -21.88 -5.10 36.09
CA ARG A 440 -20.55 -5.22 35.47
C ARG A 440 -20.55 -4.48 34.13
N SER A 441 -19.68 -3.47 34.02
CA SER A 441 -19.54 -2.63 32.83
C SER A 441 -18.35 -3.05 31.96
N ILE A 442 -18.58 -3.18 30.65
CA ILE A 442 -17.56 -3.43 29.63
C ILE A 442 -17.88 -2.56 28.40
N SER A 443 -16.85 -2.03 27.74
CA SER A 443 -17.04 -1.20 26.53
C SER A 443 -16.33 -1.81 25.33
N ASN A 444 -16.96 -1.81 24.16
CA ASN A 444 -16.32 -2.19 22.91
C ASN A 444 -16.90 -1.45 21.69
N TRP A 445 -16.11 -1.36 20.62
CA TRP A 445 -16.44 -0.71 19.36
C TRP A 445 -17.12 -1.68 18.38
N THR A 446 -18.13 -1.20 17.64
CA THR A 446 -18.58 -1.85 16.40
C THR A 446 -17.58 -1.59 15.27
N TYR A 447 -17.51 -2.47 14.26
CA TYR A 447 -16.62 -2.23 13.12
C TYR A 447 -17.03 -0.98 12.35
N PRO A 448 -16.09 -0.16 11.88
CA PRO A 448 -16.40 0.96 10.99
C PRO A 448 -16.77 0.46 9.59
N LEU A 449 -17.66 1.20 8.92
CA LEU A 449 -17.91 0.98 7.50
C LEU A 449 -16.71 1.45 6.66
N PRO A 450 -16.43 0.80 5.52
CA PRO A 450 -15.40 1.29 4.61
C PRO A 450 -15.78 2.66 4.05
N LEU A 451 -14.78 3.54 3.93
CA LEU A 451 -14.88 4.82 3.21
C LEU A 451 -15.45 4.63 1.80
N GLU A 452 -16.08 5.65 1.21
CA GLU A 452 -16.73 5.56 -0.10
C GLU A 452 -15.92 6.31 -1.17
N GLU A 453 -16.06 5.90 -2.44
CA GLU A 453 -15.51 6.63 -3.60
C GLU A 453 -14.01 6.96 -3.49
N LEU A 454 -13.18 6.00 -3.03
CA LEU A 454 -11.73 6.19 -3.02
C LEU A 454 -11.22 6.39 -4.45
N THR A 455 -10.60 7.53 -4.69
CA THR A 455 -10.00 7.89 -5.96
C THR A 455 -8.57 8.36 -5.74
N LEU A 456 -7.71 8.02 -6.70
CA LEU A 456 -6.34 8.49 -6.76
C LEU A 456 -6.21 9.29 -8.06
N SER A 457 -5.67 10.50 -7.97
CA SER A 457 -5.52 11.39 -9.11
C SER A 457 -4.22 12.16 -9.01
N ASN A 458 -3.47 12.32 -10.09
CA ASN A 458 -2.21 13.07 -10.05
C ASN A 458 -2.34 14.59 -10.26
N GLY A 459 -3.51 15.08 -10.71
CA GLY A 459 -3.74 16.51 -10.98
C GLY A 459 -2.77 17.16 -11.98
N GLY A 460 -2.07 16.39 -12.82
CA GLY A 460 -1.03 16.93 -13.72
C GLY A 460 0.40 16.87 -13.17
N HIS A 461 0.61 16.37 -11.95
CA HIS A 461 1.91 16.35 -11.29
C HIS A 461 2.69 15.06 -11.55
N SER A 462 4.02 15.19 -11.69
CA SER A 462 4.93 14.08 -11.96
C SER A 462 5.44 13.38 -10.70
N THR A 463 5.42 14.02 -9.54
CA THR A 463 5.99 13.47 -8.29
C THR A 463 4.99 13.38 -7.16
N SER A 464 3.70 13.58 -7.45
CA SER A 464 2.65 13.54 -6.43
C SER A 464 1.35 12.94 -6.92
N LEU A 465 0.64 12.27 -6.01
CA LEU A 465 -0.71 11.77 -6.20
C LEU A 465 -1.62 12.33 -5.09
N GLN A 466 -2.78 12.85 -5.47
CA GLN A 466 -3.83 13.26 -4.57
C GLN A 466 -4.86 12.14 -4.45
N ALA A 467 -4.97 11.59 -3.25
CA ALA A 467 -6.04 10.68 -2.90
C ALA A 467 -7.23 11.48 -2.37
N SER A 468 -8.44 11.12 -2.79
CA SER A 468 -9.67 11.70 -2.26
C SER A 468 -10.73 10.62 -2.07
N TRP A 469 -11.55 10.76 -1.02
CA TRP A 469 -12.60 9.83 -0.68
C TRP A 469 -13.75 10.57 -0.01
N ARG A 470 -14.92 9.93 -0.02
CA ARG A 470 -16.06 10.36 0.78
C ARG A 470 -15.99 9.68 2.14
N ALA A 471 -16.17 10.47 3.20
CA ALA A 471 -16.18 9.96 4.56
C ALA A 471 -17.25 8.87 4.73
N ALA A 472 -16.93 7.84 5.52
CA ALA A 472 -17.89 6.80 5.88
C ALA A 472 -19.09 7.43 6.61
N SER A 473 -20.29 6.89 6.35
CA SER A 473 -21.58 7.46 6.78
C SER A 473 -21.70 7.74 8.28
N SER A 474 -20.98 7.02 9.15
CA SER A 474 -20.87 7.32 10.58
C SER A 474 -19.73 6.55 11.28
N GLY A 475 -19.20 7.10 12.38
CA GLY A 475 -18.40 6.36 13.37
C GLY A 475 -16.91 6.17 13.06
N SER A 476 -16.36 6.82 12.05
CA SER A 476 -14.91 6.77 11.82
C SER A 476 -14.18 7.77 12.73
N THR A 477 -13.16 7.29 13.44
CA THR A 477 -12.20 8.12 14.21
C THR A 477 -11.02 8.60 13.36
N GLY A 478 -10.87 8.07 12.14
CA GLY A 478 -9.81 8.42 11.20
C GLY A 478 -9.66 7.39 10.09
N TYR A 479 -8.72 7.62 9.19
CA TYR A 479 -8.40 6.73 8.08
C TYR A 479 -6.93 6.34 8.11
N THR A 480 -6.67 5.07 7.82
CA THR A 480 -5.29 4.56 7.73
C THR A 480 -5.15 3.75 6.45
N GLY A 481 -4.02 3.89 5.79
CA GLY A 481 -3.77 3.23 4.52
C GLY A 481 -2.29 3.08 4.22
N THR A 482 -2.03 2.33 3.18
CA THR A 482 -0.68 2.03 2.70
C THR A 482 -0.63 2.28 1.20
N LEU A 483 0.36 3.05 0.79
CA LEU A 483 0.68 3.27 -0.61
C LEU A 483 1.68 2.22 -1.06
N TRP A 484 1.30 1.48 -2.09
CA TRP A 484 2.09 0.43 -2.70
C TRP A 484 2.54 0.84 -4.10
N GLU A 485 3.72 0.38 -4.48
CA GLU A 485 4.14 0.36 -5.87
C GLU A 485 3.43 -0.83 -6.57
N THR A 486 2.65 -0.56 -7.62
CA THR A 486 1.66 -1.55 -8.10
C THR A 486 2.28 -2.81 -8.70
N LYS A 487 3.46 -2.72 -9.33
CA LYS A 487 4.06 -3.84 -10.08
C LYS A 487 4.91 -4.74 -9.19
N SER A 488 5.77 -4.15 -8.37
CA SER A 488 6.65 -4.80 -7.41
C SER A 488 5.96 -5.18 -6.11
N GLN A 489 4.79 -4.58 -5.82
CA GLN A 489 4.09 -4.71 -4.53
C GLN A 489 4.95 -4.25 -3.34
N GLU A 490 5.90 -3.35 -3.57
CA GLU A 490 6.73 -2.78 -2.51
C GLU A 490 5.98 -1.69 -1.75
N GLN A 491 6.11 -1.69 -0.43
CA GLN A 491 5.50 -0.67 0.42
C GLN A 491 6.26 0.65 0.28
N VAL A 492 5.57 1.70 -0.16
CA VAL A 492 6.17 3.02 -0.38
C VAL A 492 5.99 3.90 0.85
N ARG A 493 4.75 3.99 1.38
CA ARG A 493 4.43 4.91 2.48
C ARG A 493 3.17 4.52 3.22
N ASN A 494 3.16 4.72 4.53
CA ASN A 494 1.94 4.63 5.34
C ASN A 494 1.26 6.00 5.45
N VAL A 495 -0.06 6.00 5.38
CA VAL A 495 -0.92 7.17 5.44
C VAL A 495 -1.82 7.03 6.66
N THR A 496 -1.80 8.00 7.55
CA THR A 496 -2.68 8.07 8.72
C THR A 496 -3.23 9.48 8.82
N VAL A 497 -4.54 9.63 8.72
CA VAL A 497 -5.23 10.92 8.71
C VAL A 497 -6.43 10.90 9.66
N GLY A 498 -6.78 12.05 10.22
CA GLY A 498 -7.93 12.20 11.12
C GLY A 498 -9.27 12.04 10.40
N ASN A 499 -10.36 11.99 11.16
CA ASN A 499 -11.73 11.90 10.64
C ASN A 499 -12.14 13.12 9.78
N ASP A 500 -11.58 14.30 10.05
CA ASP A 500 -11.89 15.55 9.34
C ASP A 500 -11.31 15.61 7.91
N TRP A 501 -10.44 14.65 7.56
CA TRP A 501 -9.74 14.63 6.28
C TRP A 501 -10.49 13.78 5.25
N THR A 502 -10.76 14.36 4.08
CA THR A 502 -11.38 13.68 2.92
C THR A 502 -10.43 13.57 1.72
N ASN A 503 -9.22 14.13 1.82
CA ASN A 503 -8.18 14.01 0.82
C ASN A 503 -6.79 14.05 1.44
N VAL A 504 -5.77 13.56 0.73
CA VAL A 504 -4.36 13.67 1.13
C VAL A 504 -3.48 13.71 -0.12
N THR A 505 -2.43 14.53 -0.09
CA THR A 505 -1.41 14.56 -1.14
C THR A 505 -0.21 13.71 -0.74
N LEU A 506 0.16 12.81 -1.63
CA LEU A 506 1.28 11.88 -1.50
C LEU A 506 2.42 12.42 -2.37
N GLU A 507 3.39 13.06 -1.74
CA GLU A 507 4.54 13.68 -2.43
C GLU A 507 5.76 12.75 -2.50
N SER A 508 6.77 13.18 -3.27
CA SER A 508 8.05 12.51 -3.46
C SER A 508 7.95 11.12 -4.12
N LEU A 509 7.00 10.98 -5.03
CA LEU A 509 6.81 9.77 -5.84
C LEU A 509 7.67 9.80 -7.10
N VAL A 510 7.93 8.63 -7.67
CA VAL A 510 8.69 8.47 -8.91
C VAL A 510 7.79 8.83 -10.11
N PRO A 511 8.24 9.69 -11.04
CA PRO A 511 7.49 10.02 -12.25
C PRO A 511 7.20 8.83 -13.16
N GLY A 512 6.02 8.81 -13.75
CA GLY A 512 5.56 7.77 -14.68
C GLY A 512 5.38 6.38 -14.06
N ARG A 513 5.31 6.28 -12.73
CA ARG A 513 5.14 5.02 -12.01
C ARG A 513 3.69 4.86 -11.53
N GLN A 514 3.20 3.62 -11.55
CA GLN A 514 1.88 3.27 -11.05
C GLN A 514 1.90 2.98 -9.56
N TYR A 515 0.96 3.56 -8.83
CA TYR A 515 0.79 3.33 -7.40
C TYR A 515 -0.64 2.88 -7.07
N THR A 516 -0.74 2.01 -6.07
CA THR A 516 -1.99 1.53 -5.50
C THR A 516 -2.10 2.02 -4.07
N LEU A 517 -3.10 2.85 -3.77
CA LEU A 517 -3.41 3.23 -2.39
C LEU A 517 -4.49 2.31 -1.84
N GLU A 518 -4.18 1.62 -0.75
CA GLU A 518 -5.15 0.85 0.03
C GLU A 518 -5.49 1.61 1.30
N MET A 519 -6.75 1.98 1.50
CA MET A 519 -7.21 2.75 2.65
C MET A 519 -8.36 2.04 3.36
N ALA A 520 -8.37 2.13 4.69
CA ALA A 520 -9.42 1.64 5.55
C ALA A 520 -9.81 2.72 6.57
N ALA A 521 -11.09 2.75 6.93
CA ALA A 521 -11.60 3.54 8.04
C ALA A 521 -11.25 2.85 9.36
N VAL A 522 -10.95 3.64 10.39
CA VAL A 522 -10.59 3.17 11.71
C VAL A 522 -11.55 3.71 12.75
N ALA A 523 -12.00 2.85 13.67
CA ALA A 523 -12.77 3.19 14.85
C ALA A 523 -12.20 2.44 16.05
N GLY A 524 -11.46 3.15 16.90
CA GLY A 524 -10.68 2.54 17.98
C GLY A 524 -9.63 1.56 17.42
N PRO A 525 -9.58 0.29 17.88
CA PRO A 525 -8.63 -0.71 17.39
C PRO A 525 -9.05 -1.40 16.08
N TYR A 526 -10.28 -1.18 15.59
CA TYR A 526 -10.82 -1.91 14.44
C TYR A 526 -10.64 -1.15 13.13
N ARG A 527 -10.33 -1.91 12.07
CA ARG A 527 -10.20 -1.43 10.70
C ARG A 527 -11.35 -1.98 9.84
N SER A 528 -11.91 -1.14 8.98
CA SER A 528 -12.84 -1.58 7.95
C SER A 528 -12.11 -2.45 6.90
N PRO A 529 -12.84 -3.18 6.04
CA PRO A 529 -12.28 -3.69 4.79
C PRO A 529 -11.56 -2.55 4.03
N VAL A 530 -10.39 -2.87 3.45
CA VAL A 530 -9.61 -1.93 2.65
C VAL A 530 -10.28 -1.69 1.30
N ARG A 531 -10.32 -0.42 0.88
CA ARG A 531 -10.59 -0.04 -0.51
C ARG A 531 -9.29 0.32 -1.18
N SER A 532 -9.17 -0.05 -2.45
CA SER A 532 -8.01 0.26 -3.27
C SER A 532 -8.37 1.24 -4.39
N ALA A 533 -7.46 2.17 -4.68
CA ALA A 533 -7.50 3.01 -5.85
C ALA A 533 -6.12 3.02 -6.50
N THR A 534 -6.07 3.00 -7.83
CA THR A 534 -4.84 2.93 -8.61
C THR A 534 -4.77 4.08 -9.58
N ASP A 535 -3.61 4.72 -9.66
CA ASP A 535 -3.33 5.73 -10.68
C ASP A 535 -1.82 5.83 -10.92
N TRP A 536 -1.46 6.51 -12.02
CA TRP A 536 -0.09 6.75 -12.43
C TRP A 536 0.33 8.19 -12.11
N THR A 537 1.58 8.40 -11.73
CA THR A 537 2.19 9.74 -11.75
C THR A 537 2.45 10.18 -13.19
N TYR A 538 2.42 11.49 -13.47
CA TYR A 538 2.75 11.97 -14.83
C TYR A 538 4.20 11.61 -15.19
N PRO A 539 4.48 11.10 -16.40
CA PRO A 539 5.85 10.92 -16.86
C PRO A 539 6.50 12.30 -17.07
N LEU A 540 7.79 12.41 -16.76
CA LEU A 540 8.56 13.60 -17.10
C LEU A 540 8.73 13.69 -18.62
N ALA A 541 8.73 14.92 -19.13
CA ALA A 541 9.04 15.15 -20.54
C ALA A 541 10.49 14.69 -20.79
N PRO A 542 10.78 14.01 -21.92
CA PRO A 542 12.14 13.61 -22.24
C PRO A 542 13.04 14.85 -22.26
N ALA A 543 14.13 14.81 -21.50
CA ALA A 543 15.12 15.88 -21.49
C ALA A 543 16.11 15.73 -22.66
N GLY A 544 16.83 16.79 -22.99
CA GLY A 544 17.88 16.75 -24.01
C GLY A 544 17.40 16.36 -25.42
N VAL A 545 16.11 16.52 -25.73
CA VAL A 545 15.60 16.18 -27.07
C VAL A 545 16.28 17.05 -28.10
N THR A 546 17.06 16.41 -28.94
CA THR A 546 17.78 17.03 -30.05
C THR A 546 17.46 16.28 -31.33
N LEU A 547 17.35 17.02 -32.41
CA LEU A 547 17.23 16.50 -33.75
C LEU A 547 18.44 17.00 -34.51
N THR A 548 19.23 16.08 -35.05
CA THR A 548 20.50 16.43 -35.70
C THR A 548 20.55 15.83 -37.11
N ASN A 549 21.35 16.47 -37.96
CA ASN A 549 21.60 16.00 -39.30
C ASN A 549 23.10 15.79 -39.56
N SER A 550 23.50 14.55 -39.80
CA SER A 550 24.88 14.17 -40.12
C SER A 550 25.22 14.39 -41.62
N ARG A 551 24.92 15.57 -42.17
CA ARG A 551 25.11 15.93 -43.60
C ARG A 551 24.36 15.01 -44.58
N ARG A 552 23.20 14.49 -44.19
CA ARG A 552 22.37 13.61 -45.03
C ARG A 552 21.13 14.37 -45.54
N PRO A 553 20.85 14.34 -46.85
CA PRO A 553 19.70 15.06 -47.42
C PRO A 553 18.36 14.36 -47.12
N MET A 554 18.36 13.05 -46.84
CA MET A 554 17.13 12.27 -46.69
C MET A 554 16.96 11.64 -45.30
N GLY A 555 17.69 12.11 -44.29
CA GLY A 555 17.57 11.56 -42.94
C GLY A 555 17.92 12.53 -41.83
N LEU A 556 17.31 12.30 -40.68
CA LEU A 556 17.53 13.02 -39.43
C LEU A 556 17.62 12.04 -38.28
N SER A 557 18.52 12.29 -37.34
CA SER A 557 18.70 11.45 -36.15
C SER A 557 18.24 12.23 -34.92
N ALA A 558 17.28 11.65 -34.22
CA ALA A 558 16.75 12.13 -32.97
C ALA A 558 17.51 11.50 -31.80
N PHE A 559 17.81 12.30 -30.78
CA PHE A 559 18.44 11.87 -29.54
C PHE A 559 17.71 12.52 -28.36
N TRP A 560 17.65 11.81 -27.24
CA TRP A 560 17.10 12.33 -25.99
C TRP A 560 17.75 11.63 -24.81
N ASP A 561 17.73 12.28 -23.66
CA ASP A 561 18.31 11.75 -22.43
C ASP A 561 17.49 10.58 -21.88
N LYS A 562 18.13 9.76 -21.04
CA LYS A 562 17.43 8.75 -20.26
C LYS A 562 16.36 9.43 -19.40
N ALA A 563 15.12 8.93 -19.45
CA ALA A 563 14.04 9.47 -18.64
C ALA A 563 14.34 9.35 -17.13
N ALA A 564 14.12 10.44 -16.40
CA ALA A 564 14.13 10.45 -14.95
C ALA A 564 12.78 9.92 -14.45
N GLY A 565 12.67 8.61 -14.23
CA GLY A 565 11.44 7.93 -13.86
C GLY A 565 11.13 6.76 -14.79
N ASP A 566 9.92 6.23 -14.65
CA ASP A 566 9.46 5.10 -15.44
C ASP A 566 8.74 5.59 -16.70
N VAL A 567 9.10 5.00 -17.83
CA VAL A 567 8.45 5.23 -19.11
C VAL A 567 8.17 3.87 -19.70
N GLU A 568 6.98 3.68 -20.27
CA GLU A 568 6.64 2.43 -20.95
C GLU A 568 7.08 2.46 -22.41
N GLN A 569 6.87 3.60 -23.08
CA GLN A 569 7.22 3.76 -24.48
C GLN A 569 7.41 5.24 -24.84
N PHE A 570 8.26 5.52 -25.83
CA PHE A 570 8.33 6.84 -26.46
C PHE A 570 7.61 6.82 -27.81
N HIS A 571 6.69 7.76 -28.00
CA HIS A 571 6.06 8.02 -29.29
C HIS A 571 6.72 9.21 -29.98
N LEU A 572 7.32 8.96 -31.14
CA LEU A 572 7.96 10.00 -31.94
C LEU A 572 7.06 10.38 -33.12
N GLN A 573 6.74 11.66 -33.20
CA GLN A 573 5.99 12.26 -34.30
C GLN A 573 6.89 13.27 -34.99
N LEU A 574 7.37 12.93 -36.19
CA LEU A 574 8.13 13.83 -37.04
C LEU A 574 7.20 14.39 -38.12
N TYR A 575 7.08 15.70 -38.21
CA TYR A 575 6.20 16.36 -39.18
C TYR A 575 6.84 17.62 -39.76
N SER A 576 6.33 18.09 -40.90
CA SER A 576 6.72 19.38 -41.48
C SER A 576 5.49 20.28 -41.59
N LYS A 577 5.66 21.60 -41.41
CA LYS A 577 4.59 22.57 -41.67
C LYS A 577 4.40 22.85 -43.17
N SER A 578 5.44 22.61 -43.97
CA SER A 578 5.46 22.89 -45.42
C SER A 578 5.24 21.67 -46.30
N HIS A 579 5.16 20.48 -45.72
CA HIS A 579 4.90 19.22 -46.41
C HIS A 579 3.98 18.37 -45.54
N ALA A 580 2.98 17.73 -46.15
CA ALA A 580 2.03 16.87 -45.45
C ALA A 580 2.64 15.56 -44.91
N ALA A 581 3.93 15.31 -45.14
CA ALA A 581 4.62 14.11 -44.70
C ALA A 581 4.81 14.12 -43.18
N GLN A 582 4.07 13.25 -42.50
CA GLN A 582 4.20 12.96 -41.08
C GLN A 582 4.65 11.50 -40.90
N ARG A 583 5.65 11.29 -40.06
CA ARG A 583 6.16 9.96 -39.67
C ARG A 583 5.93 9.78 -38.19
N ASN A 584 5.08 8.82 -37.84
CA ASN A 584 4.86 8.41 -36.47
C ASN A 584 5.52 7.06 -36.25
N THR A 585 6.25 6.92 -35.15
CA THR A 585 6.84 5.65 -34.74
C THR A 585 6.85 5.59 -33.21
N SER A 586 7.02 4.39 -32.68
CA SER A 586 6.98 4.14 -31.25
C SER A 586 8.13 3.22 -30.88
N VAL A 587 8.96 3.63 -29.94
CA VAL A 587 10.19 2.91 -29.55
C VAL A 587 10.13 2.52 -28.09
N GLY A 588 10.77 1.40 -27.75
CA GLY A 588 10.78 0.88 -26.39
C GLY A 588 11.43 1.85 -25.38
N PRO A 589 11.22 1.59 -24.08
CA PRO A 589 11.54 2.54 -23.02
C PRO A 589 13.04 2.75 -22.79
N ASN A 590 13.88 1.81 -23.23
CA ASN A 590 15.35 1.91 -23.13
C ASN A 590 15.99 2.57 -24.37
N THR A 591 15.19 2.99 -25.34
CA THR A 591 15.68 3.61 -26.57
C THR A 591 15.90 5.10 -26.34
N HIS A 592 17.07 5.61 -26.70
CA HIS A 592 17.48 7.02 -26.53
C HIS A 592 17.88 7.68 -27.86
N ASN A 593 17.79 6.96 -28.97
CA ASN A 593 18.04 7.48 -30.30
C ASN A 593 17.10 6.85 -31.34
N PHE A 594 16.81 7.59 -32.41
CA PHE A 594 16.07 7.06 -33.55
C PHE A 594 16.43 7.82 -34.82
N THR A 595 16.64 7.10 -35.92
CA THR A 595 16.96 7.74 -37.21
C THR A 595 15.79 7.63 -38.18
N PHE A 596 15.27 8.77 -38.59
CA PHE A 596 14.27 8.88 -39.65
C PHE A 596 14.96 8.89 -41.01
N LEU A 597 14.52 8.00 -41.91
CA LEU A 597 15.04 7.87 -43.27
C LEU A 597 13.94 8.12 -44.30
N GLY A 598 14.34 8.41 -45.55
CA GLY A 598 13.41 8.68 -46.64
C GLY A 598 12.66 10.01 -46.50
N LEU A 599 13.31 11.00 -45.88
CA LEU A 599 12.79 12.36 -45.75
C LEU A 599 13.07 13.18 -47.01
N SER A 600 12.29 14.23 -47.22
CA SER A 600 12.50 15.16 -48.33
C SER A 600 13.68 16.10 -48.03
N PRO A 601 14.62 16.31 -48.97
CA PRO A 601 15.75 17.22 -48.80
C PRO A 601 15.35 18.69 -48.64
N GLY A 602 16.13 19.44 -47.86
CA GLY A 602 15.98 20.88 -47.64
C GLY A 602 14.67 21.35 -46.97
N ILE A 603 14.02 20.48 -46.22
CA ILE A 603 12.78 20.76 -45.48
C ILE A 603 13.05 20.83 -43.98
N GLN A 604 12.40 21.78 -43.31
CA GLN A 604 12.38 21.82 -41.85
C GLN A 604 11.39 20.80 -41.32
N TYR A 605 11.88 19.92 -40.43
CA TYR A 605 11.07 18.98 -39.70
C TYR A 605 11.01 19.37 -38.22
N PHE A 606 9.87 19.06 -37.60
CA PHE A 606 9.58 19.22 -36.20
C PHE A 606 9.38 17.83 -35.61
N LEU A 607 10.19 17.50 -34.63
CA LEU A 607 10.08 16.27 -33.86
C LEU A 607 9.34 16.57 -32.56
N ARG A 608 8.30 15.79 -32.29
CA ARG A 608 7.68 15.68 -30.98
C ARG A 608 8.01 14.30 -30.42
N VAL A 609 8.76 14.26 -29.32
CA VAL A 609 9.00 13.03 -28.56
C VAL A 609 8.08 13.03 -27.36
N THR A 610 7.21 12.04 -27.28
CA THR A 610 6.20 11.91 -26.21
C THR A 610 6.54 10.70 -25.36
N ALA A 611 6.83 10.90 -24.08
CA ALA A 611 6.93 9.81 -23.10
C ALA A 611 5.52 9.37 -22.67
N LEU A 612 5.30 8.06 -22.62
CA LEU A 612 4.04 7.43 -22.23
C LEU A 612 4.26 6.62 -20.94
N ALA A 613 3.34 6.81 -19.98
CA ALA A 613 3.23 5.98 -18.78
C ALA A 613 1.74 5.80 -18.47
N GLY A 614 1.19 4.64 -18.81
CA GLY A 614 -0.25 4.40 -18.76
C GLY A 614 -1.04 5.41 -19.63
N PRO A 615 -2.10 6.07 -19.11
CA PRO A 615 -2.89 7.03 -19.87
C PRO A 615 -2.22 8.41 -20.02
N TYR A 616 -1.13 8.67 -19.28
CA TYR A 616 -0.51 9.98 -19.22
C TYR A 616 0.63 10.13 -20.23
N ARG A 617 0.75 11.35 -20.74
CA ARG A 617 1.70 11.70 -21.81
C ARG A 617 2.34 13.04 -21.54
N SER A 618 3.65 13.11 -21.76
CA SER A 618 4.43 14.34 -21.68
C SER A 618 5.36 14.45 -22.86
N SER A 619 5.44 15.63 -23.48
CA SER A 619 6.15 15.78 -24.76
C SER A 619 7.12 16.95 -24.79
N SER A 620 8.28 16.69 -25.40
CA SER A 620 9.31 17.66 -25.73
C SER A 620 9.44 17.81 -27.25
N PHE A 621 9.96 18.95 -27.69
CA PHE A 621 10.03 19.31 -29.11
C PHE A 621 11.46 19.65 -29.52
N ALA A 622 11.84 19.23 -30.72
CA ALA A 622 13.05 19.67 -31.39
C ALA A 622 12.76 19.93 -32.87
N THR A 623 13.61 20.71 -33.52
CA THR A 623 13.49 20.98 -34.96
C THR A 623 14.86 21.01 -35.59
N GLU A 624 14.94 20.56 -36.84
CA GLU A 624 16.15 20.55 -37.64
C GLU A 624 15.77 20.55 -39.12
N TRP A 625 16.68 21.04 -39.96
CA TRP A 625 16.57 21.05 -41.41
C TRP A 625 17.25 19.82 -42.02
N THR A 626 16.63 19.20 -43.02
CA THR A 626 17.35 18.28 -43.90
C THR A 626 18.34 19.04 -44.78
N TYR A 627 19.50 18.46 -45.08
CA TYR A 627 20.42 19.07 -46.04
C TYR A 627 19.75 19.20 -47.43
N PRO A 628 19.93 20.31 -48.15
CA PRO A 628 19.47 20.42 -49.53
C PRO A 628 20.30 19.49 -50.43
N LEU A 629 19.76 19.14 -51.60
CA LEU A 629 20.54 18.43 -52.61
C LEU A 629 21.50 19.39 -53.31
N SER A 630 22.68 18.85 -53.66
CA SER A 630 23.60 19.54 -54.57
C SER A 630 22.96 19.60 -55.96
N LEU A 631 23.07 20.76 -56.61
CA LEU A 631 22.55 20.94 -57.96
C LEU A 631 23.42 20.17 -58.96
N ALA A 632 22.75 19.45 -59.86
CA ALA A 632 23.39 18.67 -60.90
C ALA A 632 23.39 19.44 -62.23
N ASN A 633 24.29 19.04 -63.12
CA ASN A 633 24.35 19.54 -64.50
C ASN A 633 24.52 21.07 -64.59
N VAL A 634 25.39 21.64 -63.74
CA VAL A 634 25.78 23.05 -63.86
C VAL A 634 26.62 23.23 -65.12
N SER A 635 26.14 24.05 -66.05
CA SER A 635 26.82 24.38 -67.29
C SER A 635 27.07 25.88 -67.38
N VAL A 636 28.23 26.25 -67.94
CA VAL A 636 28.62 27.64 -68.12
C VAL A 636 29.04 27.82 -69.56
N GLN A 637 28.37 28.73 -70.26
CA GLN A 637 28.60 29.07 -71.66
C GLN A 637 28.86 30.57 -71.79
N PRO A 638 29.60 31.03 -72.81
CA PRO A 638 29.68 32.46 -73.11
C PRO A 638 28.30 33.04 -73.39
N GLY A 639 28.04 34.24 -72.87
CA GLY A 639 26.81 34.97 -73.12
C GLY A 639 26.77 35.58 -74.53
N ARG A 640 25.75 36.42 -74.77
CA ARG A 640 25.57 37.07 -76.08
C ARG A 640 26.61 38.16 -76.31
N LYS A 641 27.10 38.79 -75.24
CA LYS A 641 28.20 39.78 -75.30
C LYS A 641 29.52 39.20 -74.78
N PRO A 642 30.68 39.71 -75.23
CA PRO A 642 32.01 39.28 -74.77
C PRO A 642 32.27 39.44 -73.26
N GLN A 643 31.43 40.17 -72.54
CA GLN A 643 31.54 40.42 -71.09
C GLN A 643 30.50 39.65 -70.27
N GLU A 644 29.86 38.64 -70.87
CA GLU A 644 28.76 37.90 -70.28
C GLU A 644 29.09 36.40 -70.21
N LEU A 645 28.63 35.76 -69.14
CA LEU A 645 28.57 34.30 -69.01
C LEU A 645 27.13 33.87 -68.72
N HIS A 646 26.65 32.92 -69.50
CA HIS A 646 25.38 32.25 -69.29
C HIS A 646 25.60 31.01 -68.42
N VAL A 647 24.97 30.97 -67.25
CA VAL A 647 25.04 29.85 -66.30
C VAL A 647 23.68 29.18 -66.24
N SER A 648 23.62 27.86 -66.37
CA SER A 648 22.38 27.08 -66.25
C SER A 648 22.58 25.80 -65.45
N TRP A 649 21.51 25.31 -64.81
CA TRP A 649 21.53 24.13 -63.96
C TRP A 649 20.16 23.44 -63.91
N VAL A 650 20.14 22.18 -63.45
CA VAL A 650 18.89 21.44 -63.21
C VAL A 650 18.50 21.57 -61.74
N GLU A 651 17.26 21.98 -61.47
CA GLU A 651 16.75 22.08 -60.10
C GLU A 651 16.62 20.68 -59.49
N SER A 652 17.44 20.38 -58.49
CA SER A 652 17.31 19.20 -57.63
C SER A 652 16.54 19.61 -56.37
N GLY A 653 15.43 18.92 -56.10
CA GLY A 653 14.47 19.35 -55.08
C GLY A 653 15.10 19.59 -53.70
N GLY A 654 14.71 20.70 -53.05
CA GLY A 654 14.94 20.95 -51.62
C GLY A 654 15.53 22.31 -51.25
N GLY A 655 16.23 23.01 -52.15
CA GLY A 655 16.75 24.35 -51.84
C GLY A 655 15.65 25.43 -51.80
N ARG A 656 15.67 26.34 -50.81
CA ARG A 656 14.80 27.54 -50.82
C ARG A 656 15.46 28.73 -51.51
N ALA A 657 16.78 28.81 -51.48
CA ALA A 657 17.58 29.82 -52.13
C ALA A 657 18.89 29.21 -52.63
N HIS A 658 19.35 29.68 -53.78
CA HIS A 658 20.63 29.33 -54.36
C HIS A 658 21.51 30.58 -54.38
N LEU A 659 22.80 30.43 -54.08
CA LEU A 659 23.78 31.51 -54.20
C LEU A 659 24.77 31.12 -55.29
N VAL A 660 24.75 31.83 -56.40
CA VAL A 660 25.73 31.66 -57.49
C VAL A 660 26.97 32.46 -57.14
N GLN A 661 28.06 31.75 -56.85
CA GLN A 661 29.37 32.31 -56.54
C GLN A 661 30.25 32.26 -57.78
N LEU A 662 30.64 33.44 -58.25
CA LEU A 662 31.56 33.62 -59.37
C LEU A 662 32.94 33.99 -58.85
N SER A 663 33.94 33.21 -59.23
CA SER A 663 35.34 33.48 -58.92
C SER A 663 36.23 33.46 -60.16
N VAL A 664 37.36 34.17 -60.09
CA VAL A 664 38.41 34.06 -61.12
C VAL A 664 39.01 32.66 -61.04
N ALA A 665 39.15 31.96 -62.17
CA ALA A 665 39.59 30.57 -62.16
C ALA A 665 41.03 30.39 -61.66
N GLU A 666 41.96 31.32 -61.96
CA GLU A 666 43.35 31.20 -61.52
C GLU A 666 43.55 31.57 -60.04
N SER A 667 43.00 32.70 -59.60
CA SER A 667 43.24 33.22 -58.24
C SER A 667 42.23 32.75 -57.19
N LEU A 668 41.14 32.09 -57.61
CA LEU A 668 40.00 31.71 -56.76
C LEU A 668 39.36 32.89 -56.01
N SER A 669 39.67 34.12 -56.40
CA SER A 669 39.08 35.32 -55.81
C SER A 669 37.61 35.43 -56.18
N ILE A 670 36.75 35.55 -55.18
CA ILE A 670 35.31 35.72 -55.37
C ILE A 670 35.06 37.14 -55.86
N ILE A 671 34.48 37.25 -57.04
CA ILE A 671 34.20 38.53 -57.70
C ILE A 671 32.75 38.94 -57.43
N ARG A 672 31.84 37.97 -57.42
CA ARG A 672 30.41 38.24 -57.32
C ARG A 672 29.67 37.06 -56.69
N ASN A 673 28.73 37.38 -55.80
CA ASN A 673 27.76 36.45 -55.25
C ASN A 673 26.35 36.93 -55.62
N VAL A 674 25.59 36.09 -56.31
CA VAL A 674 24.23 36.43 -56.76
C VAL A 674 23.24 35.49 -56.07
N SER A 675 22.33 36.06 -55.28
CA SER A 675 21.24 35.31 -54.65
C SER A 675 20.12 35.08 -55.65
N VAL A 676 19.75 33.82 -55.85
CA VAL A 676 18.75 33.39 -56.82
C VAL A 676 17.62 32.67 -56.07
N PRO A 677 16.35 33.10 -56.24
CA PRO A 677 15.21 32.44 -55.62
C PRO A 677 14.94 31.06 -56.26
N ARG A 678 14.21 30.22 -55.53
CA ARG A 678 13.78 28.90 -56.00
C ARG A 678 12.98 29.00 -57.32
N GLY A 679 13.16 28.04 -58.22
CA GLY A 679 12.47 27.95 -59.52
C GLY A 679 13.23 28.57 -60.69
N VAL A 680 14.31 29.33 -60.44
CA VAL A 680 15.19 29.85 -61.50
C VAL A 680 16.29 28.81 -61.77
N THR A 681 16.47 28.47 -63.04
CA THR A 681 17.43 27.45 -63.52
C THR A 681 18.52 28.01 -64.42
N GLN A 682 18.50 29.32 -64.69
CA GLN A 682 19.45 30.01 -65.57
C GLN A 682 19.71 31.44 -65.10
N LEU A 683 20.93 31.93 -65.29
CA LEU A 683 21.37 33.27 -64.89
C LEU A 683 22.47 33.77 -65.84
N ASP A 684 22.32 35.00 -66.33
CA ASP A 684 23.36 35.71 -67.07
C ASP A 684 24.19 36.59 -66.12
N LEU A 685 25.51 36.41 -66.16
CA LEU A 685 26.48 37.17 -65.37
C LEU A 685 27.18 38.18 -66.28
N GLU A 686 26.82 39.46 -66.13
CA GLU A 686 27.37 40.56 -66.92
C GLU A 686 28.52 41.31 -66.20
N GLY A 687 29.26 42.12 -66.94
CA GLY A 687 30.32 43.00 -66.43
C GLY A 687 31.67 42.32 -66.23
N LEU A 688 31.90 41.21 -66.96
CA LEU A 688 33.10 40.40 -66.85
C LEU A 688 34.20 40.89 -67.79
N VAL A 689 35.43 40.47 -67.53
CA VAL A 689 36.60 40.76 -68.36
C VAL A 689 36.57 39.83 -69.58
N PRO A 690 36.57 40.37 -70.83
CA PRO A 690 36.58 39.55 -72.04
C PRO A 690 37.78 38.60 -72.11
N GLY A 691 37.57 37.41 -72.66
CA GLY A 691 38.61 36.38 -72.81
C GLY A 691 39.18 35.81 -71.51
N SER A 692 38.54 36.09 -70.36
CA SER A 692 38.95 35.55 -69.06
C SER A 692 38.26 34.22 -68.74
N ARG A 693 38.94 33.42 -67.91
CA ARG A 693 38.48 32.13 -67.41
C ARG A 693 37.86 32.30 -66.02
N TYR A 694 36.61 31.87 -65.88
CA TYR A 694 35.85 32.00 -64.64
C TYR A 694 35.42 30.64 -64.09
N ARG A 695 35.33 30.58 -62.77
CA ARG A 695 34.81 29.46 -61.99
C ARG A 695 33.46 29.85 -61.42
N VAL A 696 32.47 28.98 -61.59
CA VAL A 696 31.11 29.15 -61.04
C VAL A 696 30.77 27.97 -60.15
N GLU A 697 30.32 28.27 -58.93
CA GLU A 697 29.79 27.30 -57.98
C GLU A 697 28.42 27.80 -57.49
N ILE A 698 27.44 26.89 -57.44
CA ILE A 698 26.10 27.23 -56.96
C ILE A 698 25.92 26.59 -55.58
N ILE A 699 25.73 27.43 -54.58
CA ILE A 699 25.55 27.02 -53.20
C ILE A 699 24.05 26.95 -52.90
N SER A 700 23.53 25.75 -52.71
CA SER A 700 22.15 25.53 -52.26
C SER A 700 22.05 25.70 -50.75
N GLN A 701 21.08 26.48 -50.28
CA GLN A 701 20.84 26.73 -48.86
C GLN A 701 19.44 26.29 -48.42
N ALA A 702 19.39 25.59 -47.28
CA ALA A 702 18.16 25.27 -46.55
C ALA A 702 18.42 25.48 -45.04
N GLY A 703 17.85 26.56 -44.48
CA GLY A 703 18.14 26.98 -43.12
C GLY A 703 19.64 27.29 -42.92
N PRO A 704 20.30 26.71 -41.89
CA PRO A 704 21.73 26.89 -41.65
C PRO A 704 22.61 26.03 -42.59
N HIS A 705 22.05 25.02 -43.26
CA HIS A 705 22.82 24.04 -44.03
C HIS A 705 23.07 24.54 -45.46
N ARG A 706 24.32 24.40 -45.91
CA ARG A 706 24.80 24.79 -47.25
C ARG A 706 25.49 23.62 -47.93
N ILE A 707 25.26 23.46 -49.23
CA ILE A 707 25.97 22.50 -50.08
C ILE A 707 26.30 23.14 -51.42
N SER A 708 27.54 22.98 -51.88
CA SER A 708 27.97 23.47 -53.19
C SER A 708 27.66 22.46 -54.29
N SER A 709 27.36 22.96 -55.48
CA SER A 709 27.34 22.19 -56.72
C SER A 709 28.74 21.71 -57.09
N GLN A 710 28.81 20.85 -58.11
CA GLN A 710 30.06 20.66 -58.84
C GLN A 710 30.56 22.00 -59.40
N THR A 711 31.88 22.18 -59.43
CA THR A 711 32.51 23.36 -60.00
C THR A 711 32.36 23.35 -61.52
N ALA A 712 31.83 24.43 -62.10
CA ALA A 712 31.75 24.62 -63.54
C ALA A 712 32.71 25.74 -63.99
N ILE A 713 33.32 25.57 -65.17
CA ILE A 713 34.31 26.51 -65.71
C ILE A 713 33.77 27.06 -67.03
N GLY A 714 33.81 28.38 -67.18
CA GLY A 714 33.42 29.07 -68.40
C GLY A 714 34.48 30.08 -68.86
N TYR A 715 34.47 30.38 -70.15
CA TYR A 715 35.28 31.43 -70.75
C TYR A 715 34.34 32.48 -71.35
N THR A 716 34.64 33.75 -71.08
CA THR A 716 34.07 34.86 -71.85
C THR A 716 34.76 34.97 -73.20
N VAL A 717 34.05 35.41 -74.24
CA VAL A 717 34.63 35.57 -75.60
C VAL A 717 35.67 36.71 -75.60
N PRO A 718 36.85 36.56 -76.23
CA PRO A 718 37.84 37.63 -76.31
C PRO A 718 37.43 38.71 -77.32
N LEU A 719 37.92 39.94 -77.12
CA LEU A 719 37.71 41.04 -78.07
C LEU A 719 38.74 40.98 -79.21
N PRO A 720 38.43 41.51 -80.42
CA PRO A 720 39.38 41.54 -81.53
C PRO A 720 40.58 42.46 -81.25
N PRO A 721 41.75 42.18 -81.84
CA PRO A 721 42.93 43.05 -81.73
C PRO A 721 42.70 44.43 -82.35
N ARG A 722 43.42 45.43 -81.84
CA ARG A 722 43.33 46.82 -82.29
C ARG A 722 44.40 47.12 -83.34
N SER A 723 44.19 48.18 -84.12
CA SER A 723 45.24 48.78 -84.96
C SER A 723 46.03 47.81 -85.86
N LEU A 724 45.34 46.96 -86.62
CA LEU A 724 45.96 46.00 -87.55
C LEU A 724 46.55 46.73 -88.76
N SER A 725 47.82 46.48 -89.05
CA SER A 725 48.57 47.02 -90.19
C SER A 725 49.45 45.94 -90.81
N ALA A 726 49.69 46.02 -92.11
CA ALA A 726 50.56 45.10 -92.83
C ALA A 726 51.42 45.85 -93.85
N SER A 727 52.73 45.68 -93.77
CA SER A 727 53.71 46.36 -94.65
C SER A 727 54.65 45.36 -95.33
N PRO A 728 55.07 45.62 -96.58
CA PRO A 728 56.10 44.82 -97.24
C PRO A 728 57.43 44.89 -96.50
N VAL A 729 58.14 43.76 -96.45
CA VAL A 729 59.53 43.69 -95.99
C VAL A 729 60.46 43.93 -97.18
N SER A 730 61.70 44.35 -96.96
CA SER A 730 62.71 44.55 -98.01
C SER A 730 62.95 43.31 -98.89
N THR A 731 62.58 42.11 -98.40
CA THR A 731 62.61 40.87 -99.17
C THR A 731 61.31 40.71 -99.98
N ALA A 732 61.44 40.31 -101.25
CA ALA A 732 60.32 40.16 -102.16
C ALA A 732 59.28 39.09 -101.75
N TRP A 733 59.53 38.29 -100.71
CA TRP A 733 58.71 37.10 -100.35
C TRP A 733 58.15 37.16 -98.91
N ALA A 734 58.09 38.34 -98.29
CA ALA A 734 57.59 38.47 -96.92
C ALA A 734 56.74 39.73 -96.67
N LEU A 735 55.79 39.62 -95.74
CA LEU A 735 54.98 40.71 -95.21
C LEU A 735 55.16 40.79 -93.69
N ALA A 736 55.35 41.99 -93.14
CA ALA A 736 55.32 42.24 -91.72
C ALA A 736 53.91 42.68 -91.33
N VAL A 737 53.26 41.90 -90.46
CA VAL A 737 51.93 42.19 -89.92
C VAL A 737 52.10 42.66 -88.49
N HIS A 738 51.51 43.80 -88.16
CA HIS A 738 51.57 44.42 -86.83
C HIS A 738 50.17 44.73 -86.32
N TRP A 739 49.95 44.50 -85.03
CA TRP A 739 48.68 44.79 -84.35
C TRP A 739 48.94 45.24 -82.90
N GLU A 740 47.93 45.91 -82.36
CA GLU A 740 47.87 46.28 -80.95
C GLU A 740 47.05 45.24 -80.16
N GLY A 741 47.45 45.02 -78.92
CA GLY A 741 46.87 43.99 -78.06
C GLY A 741 45.35 44.09 -77.94
N ALA A 742 44.65 42.95 -78.02
CA ALA A 742 43.21 42.90 -77.75
C ALA A 742 42.92 43.27 -76.29
N PRO A 743 41.97 44.18 -76.01
CA PRO A 743 41.60 44.53 -74.63
C PRO A 743 40.96 43.34 -73.91
N GLY A 744 41.31 43.15 -72.64
CA GLY A 744 40.93 41.99 -71.85
C GLY A 744 42.01 40.90 -71.83
N HIS A 745 41.63 39.72 -71.37
CA HIS A 745 42.50 38.55 -71.34
C HIS A 745 42.44 37.79 -72.67
N ARG A 746 43.50 37.07 -73.01
CA ARG A 746 43.63 36.25 -74.22
C ARG A 746 44.76 35.25 -74.03
N ASP A 747 44.62 34.10 -74.65
CA ASP A 747 45.62 33.04 -74.62
C ASP A 747 46.60 33.16 -75.80
N GLY A 748 46.17 33.81 -76.89
CA GLY A 748 46.97 34.00 -78.10
C GLY A 748 46.21 34.72 -79.21
N TYR A 749 46.84 34.77 -80.38
CA TYR A 749 46.23 35.21 -81.63
C TYR A 749 46.32 34.12 -82.68
N LEU A 750 45.34 34.09 -83.55
CA LEU A 750 45.31 33.24 -84.72
C LEU A 750 45.25 34.14 -85.95
N LEU A 751 46.16 33.94 -86.90
CA LEU A 751 46.23 34.68 -88.16
C LEU A 751 45.88 33.75 -89.31
N SER A 752 45.19 34.29 -90.31
CA SER A 752 44.92 33.67 -91.61
C SER A 752 45.56 34.54 -92.68
N VAL A 753 46.23 33.91 -93.63
CA VAL A 753 46.86 34.59 -94.77
C VAL A 753 46.35 33.94 -96.04
N LEU A 754 45.69 34.74 -96.88
CA LEU A 754 45.10 34.29 -98.14
C LEU A 754 45.61 35.18 -99.28
N GLN A 755 46.06 34.59 -100.37
CA GLN A 755 46.40 35.34 -101.59
C GLN A 755 45.12 35.90 -102.22
N GLU A 756 45.08 37.19 -102.51
CA GLU A 756 43.89 37.82 -103.09
C GLU A 756 43.60 37.24 -104.49
N GLY A 757 42.36 36.79 -104.70
CA GLY A 757 41.92 36.15 -105.96
C GLY A 757 42.24 34.66 -106.07
N SER A 758 42.88 34.04 -105.07
CA SER A 758 43.11 32.59 -105.01
C SER A 758 41.94 31.86 -104.34
N SER A 759 41.64 30.64 -104.81
CA SER A 759 40.69 29.72 -104.18
C SER A 759 41.36 28.75 -103.19
N ALA A 760 42.67 28.88 -102.96
CA ALA A 760 43.41 28.04 -102.02
C ALA A 760 42.96 28.29 -100.57
N PRO A 761 43.01 27.28 -99.68
CA PRO A 761 42.69 27.49 -98.27
C PRO A 761 43.69 28.48 -97.63
N PRO A 762 43.22 29.37 -96.73
CA PRO A 762 44.09 30.32 -96.06
C PRO A 762 45.11 29.61 -95.17
N ARG A 763 46.36 30.09 -95.18
CA ARG A 763 47.41 29.60 -94.28
C ARG A 763 47.15 30.13 -92.88
N MET A 764 47.02 29.24 -91.90
CA MET A 764 46.81 29.61 -90.50
C MET A 764 48.15 29.68 -89.75
N LEU A 765 48.31 30.70 -88.91
CA LEU A 765 49.51 30.93 -88.09
C LEU A 765 49.08 31.30 -86.66
N GLU A 766 49.71 30.70 -85.66
CA GLU A 766 49.46 31.05 -84.25
C GLU A 766 50.52 32.02 -83.74
N ALA A 767 50.10 33.00 -82.96
CA ALA A 767 50.99 33.96 -82.29
C ALA A 767 50.68 33.98 -80.78
N GLY A 768 51.71 34.20 -79.97
CA GLY A 768 51.58 34.21 -78.51
C GLY A 768 50.71 35.36 -78.01
N LYS A 769 50.21 35.26 -76.77
CA LYS A 769 49.33 36.27 -76.14
C LYS A 769 49.90 37.70 -76.14
N ASP A 770 51.23 37.83 -76.05
CA ASP A 770 51.95 39.11 -75.97
C ASP A 770 52.57 39.52 -77.31
N SER A 771 52.42 38.70 -78.35
CA SER A 771 52.88 39.05 -79.69
C SER A 771 52.09 40.23 -80.24
N THR A 772 52.81 41.22 -80.77
CA THR A 772 52.26 42.40 -81.44
C THR A 772 52.66 42.49 -82.92
N ASN A 773 53.53 41.59 -83.38
CA ASN A 773 53.91 41.49 -84.77
C ASN A 773 54.21 40.03 -85.16
N VAL A 774 54.06 39.73 -86.44
CA VAL A 774 54.50 38.49 -87.08
C VAL A 774 54.98 38.81 -88.48
N THR A 775 56.12 38.24 -88.86
CA THR A 775 56.60 38.25 -90.25
C THR A 775 56.11 37.00 -90.97
N VAL A 776 55.22 37.20 -91.93
CA VAL A 776 54.71 36.13 -92.79
C VAL A 776 55.68 35.96 -93.95
N SER A 777 56.40 34.85 -93.95
CA SER A 777 57.37 34.47 -94.99
C SER A 777 56.82 33.44 -95.97
N GLN A 778 57.57 33.17 -97.04
CA GLN A 778 57.21 32.23 -98.12
C GLN A 778 56.01 32.70 -98.95
N LEU A 779 55.97 34.01 -99.22
CA LEU A 779 54.99 34.63 -100.10
C LEU A 779 55.59 34.82 -101.51
N GLU A 780 54.73 34.87 -102.52
CA GLU A 780 55.15 35.10 -103.90
C GLU A 780 55.45 36.58 -104.14
N ALA A 781 56.55 36.86 -104.83
CA ALA A 781 56.98 38.22 -105.13
C ALA A 781 55.98 38.99 -105.98
N GLY A 782 55.78 40.24 -105.60
CA GLY A 782 54.78 41.10 -106.21
C GLY A 782 53.35 40.52 -106.18
N MET A 783 52.86 39.93 -105.09
CA MET A 783 51.44 39.53 -104.93
C MET A 783 50.80 40.21 -103.72
N CYS A 784 49.47 40.35 -103.74
CA CYS A 784 48.69 40.95 -102.64
C CYS A 784 47.99 39.85 -101.83
N TYR A 785 47.99 40.00 -100.50
CA TYR A 785 47.49 39.03 -99.54
C TYR A 785 46.51 39.69 -98.57
N LEU A 786 45.39 39.02 -98.32
CA LEU A 786 44.44 39.32 -97.26
C LEU A 786 44.84 38.57 -95.99
N VAL A 787 45.13 39.34 -94.93
CA VAL A 787 45.49 38.82 -93.61
C VAL A 787 44.35 39.06 -92.63
N GLY A 788 43.78 38.01 -92.07
CA GLY A 788 42.77 38.08 -91.01
C GLY A 788 43.32 37.63 -89.66
N ILE A 789 43.04 38.34 -88.58
CA ILE A 789 43.50 38.01 -87.22
C ILE A 789 42.34 37.89 -86.23
N TRP A 790 42.42 36.91 -85.34
CA TRP A 790 41.52 36.66 -84.22
C TRP A 790 42.31 36.69 -82.90
N ALA A 791 41.69 37.19 -81.84
CA ALA A 791 42.12 36.87 -80.47
C ALA A 791 41.47 35.56 -80.04
N VAL A 792 42.19 34.74 -79.27
CA VAL A 792 41.75 33.42 -78.82
C VAL A 792 41.78 33.35 -77.29
N ALA A 793 40.75 32.78 -76.69
CA ALA A 793 40.69 32.45 -75.26
C ALA A 793 39.96 31.11 -75.08
N GLY A 794 40.68 30.08 -74.63
CA GLY A 794 40.23 28.70 -74.63
C GLY A 794 39.75 28.25 -76.02
N PRO A 795 38.55 27.67 -76.14
CA PRO A 795 37.99 27.27 -77.43
C PRO A 795 37.35 28.41 -78.23
N TYR A 796 37.28 29.63 -77.68
CA TYR A 796 36.53 30.73 -78.28
C TYR A 796 37.44 31.73 -79.01
N ARG A 797 36.94 32.22 -80.15
CA ARG A 797 37.62 33.19 -81.01
C ARG A 797 36.83 34.50 -81.03
N SER A 798 37.53 35.63 -81.14
CA SER A 798 36.90 36.93 -81.38
C SER A 798 36.24 36.98 -82.77
N VAL A 799 35.66 38.12 -83.13
CA VAL A 799 35.43 38.43 -84.56
C VAL A 799 36.78 38.69 -85.27
N PRO A 800 36.95 38.33 -86.56
CA PRO A 800 38.19 38.61 -87.29
C PRO A 800 38.37 40.11 -87.57
N LYS A 801 39.63 40.54 -87.63
CA LYS A 801 40.02 41.81 -88.24
C LYS A 801 40.89 41.55 -89.46
N ASN A 802 40.56 42.13 -90.60
CA ASN A 802 41.21 41.84 -91.89
C ASN A 802 41.98 43.06 -92.41
N ILE A 803 43.11 42.84 -93.09
CA ILE A 803 43.91 43.87 -93.79
C ILE A 803 44.50 43.27 -95.08
N SER A 804 44.64 44.07 -96.14
CA SER A 804 45.32 43.66 -97.37
C SER A 804 46.66 44.40 -97.54
N SER A 805 47.68 43.69 -98.03
CA SER A 805 49.00 44.27 -98.31
C SER A 805 49.75 43.44 -99.37
N CYS A 806 50.67 44.07 -100.10
CA CYS A 806 51.37 43.45 -101.24
C CYS A 806 52.87 43.36 -100.99
N THR A 807 53.50 42.27 -101.44
CA THR A 807 54.96 42.07 -101.38
C THR A 807 55.70 42.87 -102.46
N VAL A 808 56.96 43.25 -102.21
CA VAL A 808 57.84 43.93 -103.19
C VAL A 808 58.08 43.05 -104.43
N PRO A 809 58.20 43.61 -105.65
CA PRO A 809 58.61 42.84 -106.84
C PRO A 809 60.07 42.38 -106.72
N ALA A 810 60.45 41.31 -107.43
CA ALA A 810 61.84 40.86 -107.45
C ALA A 810 62.70 41.68 -108.43
N ALA A 811 63.96 41.97 -108.04
CA ALA A 811 64.90 42.72 -108.86
C ALA A 811 65.35 41.93 -110.10
N PRO A 812 65.51 42.56 -111.28
CA PRO A 812 66.04 41.91 -112.48
C PRO A 812 67.49 41.43 -112.28
N THR A 813 67.82 40.26 -112.84
CA THR A 813 69.15 39.61 -112.70
C THR A 813 69.82 39.41 -114.06
N ASN A 814 71.12 39.08 -114.08
CA ASN A 814 71.93 38.86 -115.29
C ASN A 814 71.94 40.06 -116.27
N LEU A 815 72.14 41.26 -115.77
CA LEU A 815 72.27 42.45 -116.61
C LEU A 815 73.57 42.39 -117.44
N SER A 816 73.44 42.42 -118.76
CA SER A 816 74.55 42.51 -119.70
C SER A 816 74.49 43.82 -120.49
N PHE A 817 75.67 44.40 -120.76
CA PHE A 817 75.80 45.63 -121.52
C PHE A 817 76.97 45.50 -122.50
N THR A 818 76.66 45.42 -123.80
CA THR A 818 77.61 45.05 -124.86
C THR A 818 77.64 46.08 -125.98
N ASN A 819 78.77 46.15 -126.69
CA ASN A 819 78.89 46.95 -127.90
C ASN A 819 79.10 46.01 -129.10
N PRO A 820 78.22 46.01 -130.11
CA PRO A 820 78.34 45.16 -131.30
C PRO A 820 79.33 45.67 -132.37
N GLY A 821 80.21 46.64 -132.06
CA GLY A 821 81.14 47.24 -133.02
C GLY A 821 80.78 48.66 -133.46
N SER A 822 79.83 49.31 -132.77
CA SER A 822 79.28 50.60 -133.13
C SER A 822 79.96 51.75 -132.37
N SER A 823 80.07 52.90 -133.04
CA SER A 823 80.50 54.16 -132.44
C SER A 823 79.35 54.93 -131.81
N SER A 824 78.08 54.53 -131.99
CA SER A 824 76.91 55.26 -131.48
C SER A 824 75.83 54.40 -130.84
N GLU A 825 76.06 53.10 -130.68
CA GLU A 825 75.06 52.17 -130.16
C GLU A 825 75.62 51.21 -129.11
N LEU A 826 74.81 50.92 -128.09
CA LEU A 826 75.10 49.92 -127.06
C LEU A 826 73.86 49.08 -126.79
N TYR A 827 74.05 47.79 -126.51
CA TYR A 827 72.98 46.83 -126.30
C TYR A 827 72.91 46.38 -124.84
N THR A 828 71.73 46.46 -124.23
CA THR A 828 71.47 46.00 -122.86
C THR A 828 70.49 44.83 -122.86
N SER A 829 70.74 43.81 -122.05
CA SER A 829 69.77 42.73 -121.80
C SER A 829 69.80 42.20 -120.36
N TRP A 830 68.69 41.63 -119.88
CA TRP A 830 68.55 41.08 -118.52
C TRP A 830 67.60 39.86 -118.50
N SER A 831 67.63 39.09 -117.40
CA SER A 831 66.72 37.98 -117.16
C SER A 831 65.43 38.43 -116.46
N LYS A 832 64.30 37.80 -116.82
CA LYS A 832 62.99 37.98 -116.18
C LYS A 832 63.05 37.60 -114.70
N PRO A 833 62.84 38.51 -113.74
CA PRO A 833 62.76 38.19 -112.33
C PRO A 833 61.44 37.47 -112.00
N PRO A 834 61.41 36.66 -110.91
CA PRO A 834 60.22 35.94 -110.47
C PRO A 834 59.14 36.87 -109.92
N GLY A 835 57.89 36.41 -109.95
CA GLY A 835 56.74 37.19 -109.46
C GLY A 835 56.15 38.15 -110.49
N ARG A 836 55.13 38.91 -110.06
CA ARG A 836 54.47 39.91 -110.92
C ARG A 836 55.10 41.28 -110.75
N ARG A 837 55.08 42.04 -111.84
CA ARG A 837 55.53 43.42 -111.96
C ARG A 837 54.67 44.10 -113.01
N ASP A 838 54.59 45.42 -112.96
CA ASP A 838 53.78 46.21 -113.86
C ASP A 838 54.59 46.65 -115.09
N HIS A 839 55.87 47.02 -114.89
CA HIS A 839 56.79 47.45 -115.96
C HIS A 839 58.26 47.46 -115.48
N TYR A 840 59.21 47.79 -116.38
CA TYR A 840 60.61 48.07 -116.04
C TYR A 840 61.02 49.51 -116.34
N HIS A 841 61.91 50.07 -115.54
CA HIS A 841 62.66 51.30 -115.81
C HIS A 841 64.13 50.98 -116.10
N VAL A 842 64.58 51.23 -117.33
CA VAL A 842 65.99 51.10 -117.72
C VAL A 842 66.62 52.48 -117.78
N THR A 843 67.70 52.69 -117.05
CA THR A 843 68.40 53.98 -116.98
C THR A 843 69.82 53.85 -117.49
N LEU A 844 70.21 54.74 -118.40
CA LEU A 844 71.57 54.90 -118.90
C LEU A 844 72.24 56.13 -118.27
N TYR A 845 73.49 55.95 -117.85
CA TYR A 845 74.37 56.96 -117.28
C TYR A 845 75.61 57.14 -118.16
N SER A 846 76.04 58.38 -118.38
CA SER A 846 77.32 58.72 -118.97
C SER A 846 78.36 58.70 -117.86
N LEU A 847 79.40 57.91 -118.01
CA LEU A 847 80.54 57.98 -117.10
C LEU A 847 81.54 59.06 -117.51
N SER A 848 81.55 59.48 -118.78
CA SER A 848 82.38 60.58 -119.25
C SER A 848 81.90 61.95 -118.74
N THR A 849 80.58 62.16 -118.63
CA THR A 849 79.99 63.43 -118.13
C THR A 849 79.37 63.31 -116.73
N GLN A 850 79.48 62.13 -116.10
CA GLN A 850 78.88 61.82 -114.79
C GLN A 850 77.37 62.09 -114.69
N SER A 851 76.62 62.00 -115.80
CA SER A 851 75.22 62.42 -115.88
C SER A 851 74.26 61.27 -116.22
N ARG A 852 73.01 61.33 -115.75
CA ARG A 852 71.93 60.43 -116.18
C ARG A 852 71.44 60.90 -117.55
N ILE A 853 71.64 60.08 -118.58
CA ILE A 853 71.40 60.48 -119.97
C ILE A 853 69.97 60.17 -120.38
N GLN A 854 69.52 58.94 -120.13
CA GLN A 854 68.26 58.46 -120.69
C GLN A 854 67.58 57.46 -119.75
N VAL A 855 66.25 57.50 -119.72
CA VAL A 855 65.39 56.61 -118.94
C VAL A 855 64.32 56.08 -119.85
N GLN A 856 64.18 54.76 -119.92
CA GLN A 856 63.17 54.13 -120.74
C GLN A 856 62.26 53.26 -119.87
N THR A 857 60.97 53.51 -119.97
CA THR A 857 59.94 52.61 -119.43
C THR A 857 59.65 51.54 -120.47
N LEU A 858 59.71 50.27 -120.05
CA LEU A 858 59.49 49.11 -120.90
C LEU A 858 58.37 48.24 -120.35
N SER A 859 57.72 47.48 -121.23
CA SER A 859 56.67 46.53 -120.86
C SER A 859 57.19 45.51 -119.83
N PRO A 860 56.31 44.90 -119.01
CA PRO A 860 56.73 43.95 -117.99
C PRO A 860 57.44 42.71 -118.57
N ASP A 861 57.27 42.42 -119.86
CA ASP A 861 57.91 41.29 -120.53
C ASP A 861 59.17 41.64 -121.34
N ALA A 862 59.58 42.90 -121.36
CA ALA A 862 60.82 43.31 -122.02
C ALA A 862 62.06 42.69 -121.35
N LEU A 863 63.02 42.23 -122.17
CA LEU A 863 64.26 41.59 -121.72
C LEU A 863 65.52 42.26 -122.27
N ASN A 864 65.37 43.19 -123.21
CA ASN A 864 66.47 43.88 -123.85
C ASN A 864 66.08 45.28 -124.27
N PHE A 865 67.10 46.10 -124.52
CA PHE A 865 66.96 47.45 -125.03
C PHE A 865 68.25 47.87 -125.73
N THR A 866 68.12 48.56 -126.86
CA THR A 866 69.26 49.11 -127.60
C THR A 866 69.30 50.62 -127.42
N TRP A 867 70.44 51.12 -126.95
CA TRP A 867 70.74 52.54 -126.87
C TRP A 867 71.33 53.01 -128.18
N THR A 868 70.83 54.11 -128.72
CA THR A 868 71.26 54.71 -129.99
C THR A 868 71.65 56.17 -129.79
N HIS A 869 72.31 56.76 -130.79
CA HIS A 869 72.79 58.16 -130.77
C HIS A 869 73.77 58.49 -129.62
N LEU A 870 74.57 57.50 -129.22
CA LEU A 870 75.60 57.67 -128.21
C LEU A 870 76.83 58.39 -128.78
N GLU A 871 77.55 59.10 -127.92
CA GLU A 871 78.82 59.72 -128.28
C GLU A 871 79.88 58.64 -128.54
N ALA A 872 80.63 58.80 -129.65
CA ALA A 872 81.72 57.91 -130.02
C ALA A 872 82.89 57.98 -129.01
N GLY A 873 83.57 56.85 -128.79
CA GLY A 873 84.71 56.73 -127.88
C GLY A 873 84.42 57.06 -126.41
N SER A 874 83.18 56.92 -125.94
CA SER A 874 82.73 57.29 -124.59
C SER A 874 82.27 56.10 -123.76
N LYS A 875 82.37 56.20 -122.43
CA LYS A 875 81.99 55.14 -121.48
C LYS A 875 80.62 55.38 -120.85
N PHE A 876 79.77 54.35 -120.82
CA PHE A 876 78.40 54.40 -120.29
C PHE A 876 78.15 53.34 -119.22
N ALA A 877 77.12 53.52 -118.39
CA ALA A 877 76.62 52.54 -117.43
C ALA A 877 75.10 52.39 -117.51
N VAL A 878 74.55 51.19 -117.28
CA VAL A 878 73.10 50.92 -117.36
C VAL A 878 72.57 50.21 -116.11
N GLN A 879 71.33 50.52 -115.71
CA GLN A 879 70.60 49.93 -114.58
C GLN A 879 69.15 49.61 -114.96
N VAL A 880 68.61 48.46 -114.56
CA VAL A 880 67.21 48.05 -114.80
C VAL A 880 66.46 47.95 -113.46
N THR A 881 65.29 48.55 -113.35
CA THR A 881 64.44 48.53 -112.14
C THR A 881 63.08 47.92 -112.44
N ALA A 882 62.66 46.90 -111.68
CA ALA A 882 61.32 46.32 -111.76
C ALA A 882 60.35 47.06 -110.83
N VAL A 883 59.16 47.38 -111.31
CA VAL A 883 58.18 48.20 -110.58
C VAL A 883 56.85 47.45 -110.43
N LYS A 884 56.24 47.50 -109.24
CA LYS A 884 54.87 47.04 -108.97
C LYS A 884 54.16 48.03 -108.04
N GLY A 885 53.13 48.72 -108.54
CA GLY A 885 52.51 49.85 -107.85
C GLY A 885 53.55 50.91 -107.50
N SER A 886 53.70 51.21 -106.20
CA SER A 886 54.73 52.10 -105.67
C SER A 886 56.00 51.39 -105.19
N LEU A 887 56.10 50.07 -105.37
CA LEU A 887 57.23 49.25 -104.92
C LEU A 887 58.22 49.02 -106.06
N GLU A 888 59.49 49.31 -105.84
CA GLU A 888 60.55 49.23 -106.87
C GLU A 888 61.71 48.35 -106.40
N ALA A 889 62.33 47.63 -107.33
CA ALA A 889 63.51 46.79 -107.08
C ALA A 889 64.53 46.89 -108.23
N SER A 890 65.70 47.46 -107.96
CA SER A 890 66.74 47.78 -108.95
C SER A 890 67.84 46.72 -109.09
N SER A 891 68.37 46.56 -110.30
CA SER A 891 69.54 45.72 -110.61
C SER A 891 70.86 46.39 -110.25
N ILE A 892 71.95 45.62 -110.29
CA ILE A 892 73.33 46.10 -110.24
C ILE A 892 73.68 46.78 -111.58
N ASN A 893 74.55 47.80 -111.58
CA ASN A 893 74.95 48.55 -112.78
C ASN A 893 75.97 47.79 -113.66
N ALA A 894 75.85 47.86 -114.98
CA ALA A 894 76.81 47.33 -115.96
C ALA A 894 77.41 48.44 -116.84
N THR A 895 78.69 48.37 -117.26
CA THR A 895 79.38 49.46 -117.98
C THR A 895 80.00 49.04 -119.31
N GLN A 896 80.00 49.90 -120.34
CA GLN A 896 80.58 49.60 -121.66
C GLN A 896 81.01 50.86 -122.44
N TRP A 897 81.95 50.72 -123.39
CA TRP A 897 82.48 51.79 -124.25
C TRP A 897 81.93 51.77 -125.69
N THR A 898 81.82 52.95 -126.34
CA THR A 898 81.59 53.11 -127.80
C THR A 898 82.90 53.16 -128.59
N TYR A 899 82.92 52.75 -129.87
CA TYR A 899 84.13 52.79 -130.72
C TYR A 899 84.55 54.24 -131.09
N PRO A 900 85.87 54.56 -131.17
CA PRO A 900 86.36 55.86 -131.62
C PRO A 900 86.30 56.02 -133.15
N LEU A 901 86.31 57.26 -133.64
CA LEU A 901 86.33 57.59 -135.08
C LEU A 901 87.77 57.67 -135.62
N ALA A 902 88.01 57.21 -136.85
CA ALA A 902 89.34 57.25 -137.48
C ALA A 902 89.79 58.69 -137.81
N PRO A 903 91.09 59.03 -137.67
CA PRO A 903 91.63 60.33 -138.11
C PRO A 903 91.53 60.52 -139.64
N VAL A 904 91.50 61.75 -140.15
CA VAL A 904 91.38 62.06 -141.59
C VAL A 904 92.40 63.10 -142.05
N ASN A 905 92.62 63.25 -143.36
CA ASN A 905 93.57 64.20 -143.97
C ASN A 905 95.02 64.07 -143.47
N LEU A 906 95.56 62.83 -143.48
CA LEU A 906 96.96 62.60 -143.17
C LEU A 906 97.87 63.17 -144.27
N THR A 907 98.76 64.10 -143.92
CA THR A 907 99.71 64.74 -144.84
C THR A 907 101.14 64.65 -144.32
N LEU A 908 102.09 64.51 -145.26
CA LEU A 908 103.53 64.40 -144.98
C LEU A 908 104.27 65.53 -145.71
N GLY A 909 105.22 66.20 -145.04
CA GLY A 909 106.10 67.20 -145.67
C GLY A 909 107.52 67.16 -145.10
N SER A 910 108.53 67.35 -145.95
CA SER A 910 109.96 67.35 -145.56
C SER A 910 110.57 68.76 -145.54
N PRO A 911 110.64 69.43 -144.37
CA PRO A 911 111.22 70.78 -144.25
C PRO A 911 112.76 70.80 -144.29
N SER A 912 113.45 69.68 -144.03
CA SER A 912 114.91 69.55 -144.16
C SER A 912 115.33 68.14 -144.58
N ALA A 913 116.61 67.95 -144.89
CA ALA A 913 117.17 66.65 -145.28
C ALA A 913 117.03 65.55 -144.21
N SER A 914 116.72 65.87 -142.95
CA SER A 914 116.61 64.90 -141.85
C SER A 914 115.32 65.00 -141.02
N VAL A 915 114.30 65.68 -141.55
CA VAL A 915 113.03 65.94 -140.84
C VAL A 915 111.82 65.67 -141.73
N LEU A 916 110.81 64.99 -141.15
CA LEU A 916 109.50 64.74 -141.77
C LEU A 916 108.40 65.20 -140.81
N VAL A 917 107.45 66.01 -141.28
CA VAL A 917 106.30 66.46 -140.50
C VAL A 917 105.07 65.70 -140.95
N VAL A 918 104.37 65.09 -139.99
CA VAL A 918 103.11 64.38 -140.19
C VAL A 918 101.99 65.23 -139.59
N SER A 919 100.90 65.48 -140.32
CA SER A 919 99.72 66.17 -139.75
C SER A 919 98.40 65.55 -140.18
N TRP A 920 97.39 65.60 -139.30
CA TRP A 920 96.06 65.00 -139.47
C TRP A 920 94.96 65.87 -138.84
N ALA A 921 93.74 65.74 -139.37
CA ALA A 921 92.53 66.29 -138.79
C ALA A 921 91.74 65.20 -138.04
N VAL A 922 91.02 65.60 -137.00
CA VAL A 922 90.21 64.69 -136.17
C VAL A 922 88.75 65.05 -136.32
N LEU A 923 87.94 64.06 -136.68
CA LEU A 923 86.48 64.18 -136.71
C LEU A 923 85.93 63.84 -135.32
N GLY A 924 85.44 64.87 -134.61
CA GLY A 924 84.85 64.73 -133.27
C GLY A 924 85.85 64.85 -132.12
N ARG A 925 85.37 64.62 -130.89
CA ARG A 925 86.14 64.73 -129.64
C ARG A 925 86.42 63.37 -128.96
N GLY A 926 86.08 62.26 -129.63
CA GLY A 926 85.97 60.93 -129.03
C GLY A 926 87.18 60.01 -129.19
N ALA A 927 88.39 60.55 -129.34
CA ALA A 927 89.61 59.73 -129.30
C ALA A 927 90.39 60.11 -128.03
N GLU A 928 90.66 59.14 -127.15
CA GLU A 928 91.49 59.34 -125.96
C GLU A 928 92.96 59.60 -126.35
N GLY A 929 93.41 59.03 -127.47
CA GLY A 929 94.76 59.21 -127.99
C GLY A 929 94.88 58.90 -129.48
N PHE A 930 96.04 59.23 -130.03
CA PHE A 930 96.48 58.77 -131.35
C PHE A 930 97.79 58.00 -131.26
N MET A 931 98.01 57.15 -132.23
CA MET A 931 99.09 56.18 -132.23
C MET A 931 99.72 56.17 -133.63
N LEU A 932 100.96 56.62 -133.73
CA LEU A 932 101.66 56.91 -134.98
C LEU A 932 102.79 55.89 -135.24
N ASP A 933 102.62 55.07 -136.28
CA ASP A 933 103.56 54.04 -136.72
C ASP A 933 104.39 54.54 -137.92
N VAL A 934 105.72 54.52 -137.86
CA VAL A 934 106.62 54.97 -138.94
C VAL A 934 107.58 53.86 -139.36
N HIS A 935 107.70 53.65 -140.68
CA HIS A 935 108.53 52.61 -141.29
C HIS A 935 109.37 53.17 -142.46
N ALA A 936 110.54 52.61 -142.73
CA ALA A 936 111.31 52.94 -143.95
C ALA A 936 110.72 52.19 -145.15
N ALA A 937 110.36 52.87 -146.23
CA ALA A 937 109.55 52.31 -147.32
C ALA A 937 110.31 51.26 -148.16
N ALA A 938 111.63 51.40 -148.31
CA ALA A 938 112.44 50.47 -149.10
C ALA A 938 112.76 49.15 -148.36
N SER A 939 112.95 49.21 -147.03
CA SER A 939 113.32 48.05 -146.21
C SER A 939 112.17 47.48 -145.37
N GLY A 940 111.06 48.20 -145.25
CA GLY A 940 109.96 47.88 -144.33
C GLY A 940 110.34 47.98 -142.85
N ALA A 941 111.58 48.39 -142.53
CA ALA A 941 112.07 48.41 -141.15
C ALA A 941 111.31 49.47 -140.32
N PRO A 942 110.79 49.13 -139.13
CA PRO A 942 110.13 50.10 -138.27
C PRO A 942 111.17 51.11 -137.76
N VAL A 943 110.84 52.38 -137.91
CA VAL A 943 111.69 53.53 -137.56
C VAL A 943 111.27 54.08 -136.20
N GLY A 944 109.98 54.00 -135.88
CA GLY A 944 109.47 54.37 -134.57
C GLY A 944 107.95 54.22 -134.48
N HIS A 945 107.46 54.05 -133.26
CA HIS A 945 106.05 54.05 -132.92
C HIS A 945 105.84 55.02 -131.75
N MET A 946 104.92 55.97 -131.90
CA MET A 946 104.71 57.07 -130.95
C MET A 946 103.24 57.17 -130.53
N GLU A 947 103.00 57.17 -129.23
CA GLU A 947 101.71 57.54 -128.67
C GLU A 947 101.61 59.05 -128.50
N LEU A 948 100.46 59.58 -128.88
CA LEU A 948 100.16 60.99 -128.96
C LEU A 948 98.86 61.24 -128.20
N GLY A 949 98.79 62.33 -127.44
CA GLY A 949 97.54 62.71 -126.76
C GLY A 949 96.40 62.98 -127.74
N GLY A 950 95.14 62.81 -127.30
CA GLY A 950 93.93 63.03 -128.11
C GLY A 950 93.78 64.44 -128.71
N ASP A 951 94.59 65.41 -128.27
CA ASP A 951 94.64 66.77 -128.82
C ASP A 951 95.71 66.96 -129.90
N ALA A 952 96.59 65.99 -130.10
CA ALA A 952 97.63 66.06 -131.13
C ALA A 952 96.99 66.10 -132.52
N ARG A 953 97.46 67.02 -133.37
CA ARG A 953 97.05 67.18 -134.79
C ARG A 953 98.23 67.14 -135.76
N SER A 954 99.45 67.19 -135.25
CA SER A 954 100.67 67.05 -136.04
C SER A 954 101.81 66.56 -135.17
N HIS A 955 102.77 65.86 -135.77
CA HIS A 955 103.98 65.40 -135.12
C HIS A 955 105.19 65.55 -136.05
N ILE A 956 106.34 65.92 -135.48
CA ILE A 956 107.58 66.15 -136.23
C ILE A 956 108.55 65.01 -135.95
N LEU A 957 108.89 64.25 -136.99
CA LEU A 957 109.90 63.19 -136.97
C LEU A 957 111.26 63.81 -137.32
N ARG A 958 112.26 63.64 -136.46
CA ARG A 958 113.61 64.19 -136.61
C ARG A 958 114.67 63.09 -136.73
N SER A 959 115.86 63.45 -137.18
CA SER A 959 117.02 62.55 -137.31
C SER A 959 116.81 61.42 -138.34
N LEU A 960 116.05 61.71 -139.39
CA LEU A 960 115.83 60.79 -140.50
C LEU A 960 117.01 60.82 -141.47
N SER A 961 117.25 59.70 -142.15
CA SER A 961 118.31 59.57 -143.15
C SER A 961 117.97 60.43 -144.39
N PRO A 962 118.89 61.29 -144.86
CA PRO A 962 118.70 62.05 -146.10
C PRO A 962 118.48 61.13 -147.31
N GLY A 963 117.57 61.52 -148.23
CA GLY A 963 117.26 60.80 -149.47
C GLY A 963 116.46 59.50 -149.31
N THR A 964 115.86 59.23 -148.13
CA THR A 964 115.13 57.96 -147.85
C THR A 964 113.61 58.15 -147.82
N ASN A 965 112.85 57.22 -148.43
CA ASN A 965 111.38 57.19 -148.34
C ASN A 965 110.89 56.57 -147.03
N TYR A 966 109.97 57.23 -146.33
CA TYR A 966 109.33 56.76 -145.10
C TYR A 966 107.80 56.60 -145.27
N SER A 967 107.23 55.53 -144.72
CA SER A 967 105.79 55.20 -144.67
C SER A 967 105.24 55.44 -143.26
N VAL A 968 104.11 56.16 -143.15
CA VAL A 968 103.52 56.55 -141.86
C VAL A 968 102.04 56.15 -141.78
N ALA A 969 101.63 55.54 -140.68
CA ALA A 969 100.25 55.17 -140.36
C ALA A 969 99.81 55.77 -139.01
N LEU A 970 98.55 56.19 -138.88
CA LEU A 970 98.01 56.80 -137.66
C LEU A 970 96.74 56.07 -137.21
N ARG A 971 96.57 55.82 -135.90
CA ARG A 971 95.36 55.19 -135.33
C ARG A 971 94.80 56.02 -134.18
N ALA A 972 93.48 56.18 -134.09
CA ALA A 972 92.79 56.74 -132.93
C ALA A 972 92.44 55.63 -131.93
N THR A 973 92.53 55.90 -130.63
CA THR A 973 92.24 54.93 -129.55
C THR A 973 91.19 55.49 -128.56
N ALA A 974 90.30 54.65 -128.06
CA ALA A 974 89.40 54.93 -126.92
C ALA A 974 89.11 53.63 -126.16
N GLY A 975 89.60 53.53 -124.93
CA GLY A 975 89.64 52.28 -124.17
C GLY A 975 90.31 51.15 -124.97
N PRO A 976 89.72 49.94 -125.02
CA PRO A 976 90.27 48.82 -125.79
C PRO A 976 90.05 48.96 -127.32
N PHE A 977 89.30 49.96 -127.77
CA PHE A 977 88.90 50.10 -129.18
C PHE A 977 89.81 51.07 -129.93
N HIS A 978 90.12 50.78 -131.21
CA HIS A 978 90.97 51.61 -132.04
C HIS A 978 90.49 51.67 -133.51
N ALA A 979 90.83 52.74 -134.21
CA ALA A 979 90.47 52.97 -135.61
C ALA A 979 91.66 53.58 -136.39
N SER A 980 92.12 52.91 -137.46
CA SER A 980 93.33 53.27 -138.22
C SER A 980 93.06 54.04 -139.53
N THR A 981 94.01 54.91 -139.93
CA THR A 981 94.05 55.57 -141.24
C THR A 981 94.89 54.78 -142.24
N ALA A 982 94.73 55.08 -143.55
CA ALA A 982 95.60 54.52 -144.60
C ALA A 982 97.04 55.08 -144.50
N ASN A 983 98.02 54.26 -144.91
CA ASN A 983 99.45 54.61 -144.84
C ASN A 983 99.85 55.58 -145.97
N LEU A 984 100.69 56.58 -145.67
CA LEU A 984 101.26 57.51 -146.66
C LEU A 984 102.80 57.43 -146.70
N THR A 985 103.42 57.59 -147.87
CA THR A 985 104.89 57.56 -148.06
C THR A 985 105.47 58.88 -148.56
N HIS A 986 106.67 59.29 -148.09
CA HIS A 986 107.34 60.55 -148.52
C HIS A 986 108.89 60.54 -148.33
N CYS A 987 109.64 61.34 -149.11
CA CYS A 987 111.12 61.40 -149.15
C CYS A 987 111.71 62.68 -148.50
N THR A 988 112.96 62.63 -148.01
CA THR A 988 113.75 63.76 -147.48
C THR A 988 114.63 64.45 -148.56
N ARG A 989 114.74 65.79 -148.57
CA ARG A 989 115.11 66.65 -149.74
C ARG A 989 116.62 66.88 -150.00
N GLU A 990 117.17 66.34 -151.10
CA GLU A 990 118.27 66.84 -151.98
C GLU A 990 118.34 65.93 -153.23
N CYS A 991 117.85 66.41 -154.39
CA CYS A 991 118.00 65.76 -155.69
C CYS A 991 117.90 66.86 -156.76
N ASP A 992 118.98 67.11 -157.49
CA ASP A 992 118.90 67.66 -158.85
C ASP A 992 119.85 66.86 -159.76
N ALA A 993 119.42 66.63 -160.99
CA ALA A 993 119.82 65.54 -161.88
C ALA A 993 120.76 65.99 -163.02
N VAL A 994 121.60 65.07 -163.55
CA VAL A 994 122.03 65.03 -164.97
C VAL A 994 122.33 63.59 -165.45
N LEU A 995 121.51 63.15 -166.42
CA LEU A 995 121.69 62.30 -167.64
C LEU A 995 122.54 61.00 -167.60
N GLU A 996 121.88 59.83 -167.69
CA GLU A 996 121.60 59.02 -168.90
C GLU A 996 120.50 57.99 -168.58
#